data_AF-A0A0Q4B405-F1
#
_entry.id   AF-A0A0Q4B405-F1
#
_cell.length_a   1.000
_cell.length_b   1.000
_cell.length_c   1.000
_cell.angle_alpha   90.00
_cell.angle_beta   90.00
_cell.angle_gamma   90.00
#
_symmetry.space_group_name_H-M   'P 1'
#
loop_
_entity.id
_entity.type
_entity.pdbx_description
1 polymer ?
#
loop_
_entity_poly.entity_id
_entity_poly.type
_entity_poly.pdbx_seq_one_letter_code
_entity_poly.pdbx_strand_id
1 'polypeptide(L)'
;MADRIQLRRAASVLVAISVVLSSFTGFLIFVVGDTGQATSFEETGDMYIGEEYDDPYKHVQALPLSGDLYVRSGGLLIVEGGSLEFIQRYVEPGHPANRVSTIVIEDGGKLVLRNATLAARIIDVENALPSLGIMVRNGGVFEAYDSTIIASGHLVVDDSTFNLTRSKVIGPNTDDVEGYCDQGHFPMTDFDDSLVMLFMSSRVNLINSSIENVFESDNEDGSNMFSHNYGFVSDANAANGTRVGASYLFYRMPSAIANDGPTGSLDDLLKDDKKSYIIDAQEKLWLDGFDVAGMMFSSDDDVELKLNIEYITRPAYDPADLTVNYMFRNGVWADTGMELEATPVDPVNGVPQQRTATWTLPSMSAQDLHGLNVEIDNAGAGTIEVDRIWVSIAITLDTYRNITLAGKTDFTAVDTFIGIDQSNDAQNKNRMVLMDDSQAYLYGIYIDGEDTPNTPSEREYPFVMVSTTFQATPGAIGKNDDTNELIGNTTRLSDARTYTVEPNEVMHLTGFETVGIRGTVLDAKVSFNYLVNSIPYSQDNYIQWSVGDNFQNSPINPTAETLIHLLRSFSLYSLGPRDMASINELNIQFVNGDPSIEIEFDKIWLDITISPTIYIYRWADITVTDSIGQLVSGAEISANLQSTGVEAYYYTAEGIQDHPADEVLRYLGKTADDFNVTGIDGKVRIPYLSEIRNLRVNNPYLNMTYRAEVAFESDLWGDHSKQLFIVFQTYMALSEESASREFIVVLDNLLIRLPDLSIASGDISFSPKYVTYGSDVIVHIYIRNLGKIVATNVLVEAYDGDKLLGMTSVDVAASDSAITSITWNTGDRAGEYPITIVINRERTLQESNYLNNEASKNITVSVPISDEDFVIGGPKYPTMNVTGPLDISSNIKIIGDGRLTMNGGTLRILQAGSSNFALTISGEGTLELLNGAAFTTSTTATMFLNESATLLVRDSSIRLPVTLAAEGDSELTFINAVIDSTLECSASSRATVDSTNSTFSKPWTGFGGDAVAHLTDVAIPAIDPKQNAKVYVYGWLGVTVRSGAHAIVGASVTMSYSKAAPDGIPGQQSGVTGDNGNVLFKVLRSKLTQGNIENMGSVMIKASYTFNTVVYHDDVSRNPDGVTSVRSEPTARP
;
A
#
# COMPACT_ATOMS: atom_id res chain seq x y z
N MET A 1 17.04 31.58 20.44
CA MET A 1 17.94 30.42 20.22
C MET A 1 17.24 29.10 20.59
N ALA A 2 16.28 29.08 21.51
CA ALA A 2 15.39 27.93 21.77
C ALA A 2 14.48 27.56 20.57
N ASP A 3 14.01 28.54 19.78
CA ASP A 3 13.09 28.27 18.65
C ASP A 3 13.74 27.55 17.44
N ARG A 4 15.07 27.51 17.33
CA ARG A 4 15.77 26.82 16.22
C ARG A 4 16.04 25.34 16.49
N ILE A 5 16.06 24.94 17.76
CA ILE A 5 16.24 23.54 18.19
C ILE A 5 14.89 22.81 18.12
N GLN A 6 13.79 23.49 18.48
CA GLN A 6 12.45 22.92 18.29
C GLN A 6 12.05 22.81 16.81
N LEU A 7 12.43 23.74 15.93
CA LEU A 7 12.13 23.63 14.50
C LEU A 7 12.88 22.49 13.78
N ARG A 8 14.06 22.08 14.26
CA ARG A 8 14.87 21.01 13.64
C ARG A 8 14.52 19.62 14.17
N ARG A 9 14.23 19.49 15.47
CA ARG A 9 13.58 18.27 15.99
C ARG A 9 12.20 18.07 15.39
N ALA A 10 11.43 19.15 15.22
CA ALA A 10 10.16 19.09 14.50
C ALA A 10 10.33 18.72 13.03
N ALA A 11 11.40 19.14 12.32
CA ALA A 11 11.62 18.77 10.92
C ALA A 11 12.07 17.31 10.72
N SER A 12 12.93 16.76 11.60
CA SER A 12 13.30 15.33 11.55
C SER A 12 12.14 14.43 11.98
N VAL A 13 11.32 14.88 12.95
CA VAL A 13 10.07 14.21 13.31
C VAL A 13 9.00 14.42 12.24
N LEU A 14 8.93 15.56 11.53
CA LEU A 14 7.99 15.76 10.42
C LEU A 14 8.39 14.93 9.21
N VAL A 15 9.68 14.72 8.93
CA VAL A 15 10.13 13.84 7.85
C VAL A 15 9.94 12.37 8.24
N ALA A 16 10.20 11.98 9.50
CA ALA A 16 9.85 10.66 10.00
C ALA A 16 8.32 10.41 9.96
N ILE A 17 7.50 11.38 10.36
CA ILE A 17 6.04 11.32 10.30
C ILE A 17 5.52 11.40 8.85
N SER A 18 6.17 12.15 7.95
CA SER A 18 5.80 12.22 6.53
C SER A 18 6.14 10.94 5.78
N VAL A 19 7.23 10.25 6.17
CA VAL A 19 7.60 8.93 5.63
C VAL A 19 6.74 7.81 6.21
N VAL A 20 6.16 8.01 7.42
CA VAL A 20 5.16 7.11 8.02
C VAL A 20 3.73 7.35 7.48
N LEU A 21 3.43 8.54 6.91
CA LEU A 21 2.08 8.94 6.47
C LEU A 21 1.81 8.93 4.96
N SER A 22 2.78 8.66 4.08
CA SER A 22 2.50 8.59 2.63
C SER A 22 2.21 7.15 2.18
N SER A 23 0.98 6.68 2.40
CA SER A 23 0.40 5.62 1.58
C SER A 23 0.11 6.17 0.18
N PHE A 24 0.67 5.54 -0.86
CA PHE A 24 0.25 5.66 -2.27
C PHE A 24 -0.14 7.05 -2.78
N THR A 25 0.82 7.80 -3.33
CA THR A 25 0.65 8.52 -4.61
C THR A 25 2.01 9.05 -5.06
N GLY A 26 2.36 8.80 -6.33
CA GLY A 26 3.69 9.02 -6.87
C GLY A 26 4.19 10.45 -6.69
N PHE A 27 5.38 10.59 -6.10
CA PHE A 27 6.17 11.81 -6.17
C PHE A 27 7.50 11.51 -6.86
N LEU A 28 7.60 11.99 -8.10
CA LEU A 28 8.84 12.18 -8.83
C LEU A 28 9.75 13.11 -8.01
N ILE A 29 10.82 12.57 -7.42
CA ILE A 29 11.93 13.36 -6.90
C ILE A 29 13.10 13.20 -7.86
N PHE A 30 13.68 14.34 -8.24
CA PHE A 30 14.66 14.50 -9.30
C PHE A 30 15.82 13.51 -9.19
N VAL A 31 15.94 12.66 -10.21
CA VAL A 31 17.16 11.94 -10.57
C VAL A 31 18.24 12.99 -10.86
N VAL A 32 19.14 13.20 -9.91
CA VAL A 32 20.51 13.62 -10.22
C VAL A 32 21.33 12.35 -10.16
N GLY A 33 21.46 11.69 -11.31
CA GLY A 33 22.44 10.64 -11.47
C GLY A 33 23.81 11.28 -11.32
N ASP A 34 24.50 10.95 -10.23
CA ASP A 34 25.93 11.19 -10.17
C ASP A 34 26.65 9.87 -10.44
N THR A 35 27.23 9.83 -11.63
CA THR A 35 28.14 8.79 -12.06
C THR A 35 29.40 8.86 -11.20
N GLY A 36 29.62 7.79 -10.44
CA GLY A 36 30.94 7.34 -9.96
C GLY A 36 31.93 8.42 -9.54
N GLN A 37 32.03 8.65 -8.23
CA GLN A 37 33.31 9.02 -7.62
C GLN A 37 33.58 8.08 -6.44
N ALA A 38 34.48 7.13 -6.68
CA ALA A 38 35.28 6.50 -5.64
C ALA A 38 36.44 7.44 -5.29
N THR A 39 36.62 7.70 -4.00
CA THR A 39 37.88 8.00 -3.25
C THR A 39 37.47 8.55 -1.87
N SER A 40 38.02 8.18 -0.72
CA SER A 40 39.25 7.44 -0.38
C SER A 40 39.23 7.06 1.10
N PHE A 41 39.44 5.77 1.44
CA PHE A 41 40.26 5.29 2.57
C PHE A 41 40.72 3.87 2.17
N GLU A 42 42.04 3.64 2.17
CA GLU A 42 42.68 2.50 1.52
C GLU A 42 42.62 1.18 2.33
N GLU A 43 42.69 0.07 1.57
CA GLU A 43 43.02 -1.33 1.90
C GLU A 43 41.94 -2.33 2.36
N THR A 44 40.87 -1.98 3.08
CA THR A 44 39.92 -3.01 3.63
C THR A 44 38.62 -3.24 2.85
N GLY A 45 38.13 -2.24 2.12
CA GLY A 45 36.84 -2.30 1.40
C GLY A 45 35.59 -2.01 2.25
N ASP A 46 35.78 -1.48 3.47
CA ASP A 46 34.69 -1.15 4.40
C ASP A 46 34.03 0.19 4.08
N MET A 47 32.78 0.35 4.51
CA MET A 47 32.02 1.58 4.33
C MET A 47 31.37 2.04 5.63
N TYR A 48 31.49 3.33 5.91
CA TYR A 48 30.93 3.98 7.09
C TYR A 48 29.97 5.09 6.67
N ILE A 49 28.80 5.17 7.32
CA ILE A 49 27.75 6.17 7.09
C ILE A 49 27.31 6.70 8.46
N GLY A 50 27.51 7.98 8.70
CA GLY A 50 27.25 8.61 10.01
C GLY A 50 27.52 10.12 9.94
N GLU A 51 27.01 10.89 10.90
CA GLU A 51 27.20 12.34 10.97
C GLU A 51 28.67 12.76 11.11
N GLU A 52 29.50 11.84 11.57
CA GLU A 52 30.92 11.97 11.77
C GLU A 52 31.76 11.68 10.51
N TYR A 53 31.14 11.21 9.42
CA TYR A 53 31.77 10.92 8.13
C TYR A 53 31.32 11.89 7.04
N ASP A 54 32.06 11.91 5.92
CA ASP A 54 31.81 12.83 4.81
C ASP A 54 30.42 12.65 4.17
N ASP A 55 29.89 11.41 4.20
CA ASP A 55 28.59 11.03 3.64
C ASP A 55 27.64 10.47 4.72
N PRO A 56 26.92 11.33 5.48
CA PRO A 56 25.95 10.89 6.49
C PRO A 56 24.65 10.33 5.89
N TYR A 57 24.40 10.61 4.61
CA TYR A 57 23.23 10.12 3.88
C TYR A 57 23.65 9.55 2.54
N LYS A 58 23.21 8.33 2.26
CA LYS A 58 23.48 7.66 0.99
C LYS A 58 22.21 7.01 0.47
N HIS A 59 21.84 7.33 -0.77
CA HIS A 59 20.73 6.69 -1.48
C HIS A 59 21.24 6.15 -2.81
N VAL A 60 21.16 4.83 -2.98
CA VAL A 60 21.75 4.12 -4.12
C VAL A 60 20.80 3.06 -4.65
N GLN A 61 20.95 2.73 -5.92
CA GLN A 61 20.24 1.59 -6.51
C GLN A 61 20.98 0.28 -6.26
N ALA A 62 22.30 0.26 -6.48
CA ALA A 62 23.14 -0.93 -6.29
C ALA A 62 24.44 -0.57 -5.56
N LEU A 63 24.85 -1.43 -4.64
CA LEU A 63 26.00 -1.21 -3.75
C LEU A 63 26.73 -2.53 -3.47
N PRO A 64 27.69 -2.92 -4.32
CA PRO A 64 28.58 -4.03 -4.03
C PRO A 64 29.67 -3.60 -3.04
N LEU A 65 29.92 -4.42 -2.02
CA LEU A 65 30.94 -4.22 -1.00
C LEU A 65 31.84 -5.47 -0.89
N SER A 66 33.11 -5.25 -0.63
CA SER A 66 34.10 -6.31 -0.32
C SER A 66 34.53 -6.33 1.15
N GLY A 67 33.90 -5.49 1.97
CA GLY A 67 34.17 -5.32 3.40
C GLY A 67 32.89 -5.01 4.17
N ASP A 68 33.05 -4.56 5.41
CA ASP A 68 31.95 -4.32 6.35
C ASP A 68 31.19 -3.03 6.05
N LEU A 69 29.94 -2.96 6.50
CA LEU A 69 29.10 -1.77 6.47
C LEU A 69 28.74 -1.33 7.88
N TYR A 70 29.07 -0.08 8.22
CA TYR A 70 28.68 0.57 9.47
C TYR A 70 27.73 1.74 9.18
N VAL A 71 26.53 1.71 9.78
CA VAL A 71 25.58 2.83 9.75
C VAL A 71 25.38 3.30 11.19
N ARG A 72 25.95 4.45 11.52
CA ARG A 72 26.10 4.97 12.89
C ARG A 72 25.21 6.19 13.14
N SER A 73 25.46 6.88 14.25
CA SER A 73 24.71 8.08 14.67
C SER A 73 24.49 9.06 13.51
N GLY A 74 23.23 9.45 13.29
CA GLY A 74 22.83 10.37 12.22
C GLY A 74 22.95 9.80 10.79
N GLY A 75 23.45 8.57 10.63
CA GLY A 75 23.62 7.89 9.35
C GLY A 75 22.32 7.34 8.78
N LEU A 76 22.10 7.52 7.48
CA LEU A 76 20.96 6.94 6.74
C LEU A 76 21.41 6.37 5.40
N LEU A 77 21.27 5.04 5.23
CA LEU A 77 21.45 4.34 3.96
C LEU A 77 20.09 3.89 3.42
N ILE A 78 19.77 4.30 2.19
CA ILE A 78 18.62 3.82 1.44
C ILE A 78 19.10 3.07 0.19
N VAL A 79 18.63 1.83 0.03
CA VAL A 79 18.83 1.05 -1.20
C VAL A 79 17.47 0.82 -1.85
N GLU A 80 17.28 1.37 -3.05
CA GLU A 80 15.98 1.37 -3.73
C GLU A 80 16.09 0.82 -5.16
N GLY A 81 15.30 -0.23 -5.47
CA GLY A 81 15.17 -0.77 -6.82
C GLY A 81 16.39 -1.53 -7.37
N GLY A 82 17.30 -2.01 -6.50
CA GLY A 82 18.47 -2.81 -6.88
C GLY A 82 19.01 -3.66 -5.72
N SER A 83 20.32 -3.67 -5.47
CA SER A 83 20.93 -4.61 -4.52
C SER A 83 22.02 -4.03 -3.61
N LEU A 84 22.09 -4.54 -2.37
CA LEU A 84 23.20 -4.39 -1.45
C LEU A 84 23.89 -5.75 -1.37
N GLU A 85 25.07 -5.89 -1.97
CA GLU A 85 25.73 -7.18 -2.18
C GLU A 85 27.09 -7.21 -1.49
N PHE A 86 27.34 -8.25 -0.69
CA PHE A 86 28.65 -8.50 -0.08
C PHE A 86 29.36 -9.60 -0.86
N ILE A 87 30.50 -9.26 -1.47
CA ILE A 87 31.30 -10.15 -2.33
C ILE A 87 32.47 -10.68 -1.52
N GLN A 88 32.43 -11.98 -1.23
CA GLN A 88 33.30 -12.61 -0.23
C GLN A 88 33.82 -13.96 -0.73
N ARG A 89 35.09 -14.25 -0.46
CA ARG A 89 35.75 -15.48 -0.92
C ARG A 89 36.36 -16.26 0.24
N TYR A 90 36.15 -17.57 0.22
CA TYR A 90 36.82 -18.54 1.06
C TYR A 90 38.12 -19.06 0.40
N VAL A 91 39.17 -19.20 1.20
CA VAL A 91 40.49 -19.68 0.77
C VAL A 91 40.81 -21.05 1.37
N GLU A 92 41.17 -21.11 2.65
CA GLU A 92 41.47 -22.34 3.39
C GLU A 92 41.29 -22.09 4.90
N PRO A 93 41.13 -23.12 5.76
CA PRO A 93 40.88 -22.95 7.18
C PRO A 93 41.93 -22.06 7.88
N GLY A 94 41.47 -21.06 8.63
CA GLY A 94 42.34 -20.16 9.40
C GLY A 94 43.14 -19.13 8.57
N HIS A 95 42.88 -19.02 7.26
CA HIS A 95 43.54 -18.02 6.42
C HIS A 95 43.04 -16.60 6.76
N PRO A 96 43.93 -15.59 6.95
CA PRO A 96 43.55 -14.23 7.36
C PRO A 96 42.70 -13.47 6.33
N ALA A 97 42.68 -13.93 5.07
CA ALA A 97 41.81 -13.37 4.03
C ALA A 97 40.37 -13.94 4.04
N ASN A 98 40.09 -14.98 4.84
CA ASN A 98 38.71 -15.44 5.06
C ASN A 98 38.03 -14.42 5.98
N ARG A 99 37.51 -13.36 5.38
CA ARG A 99 36.75 -12.34 6.09
C ARG A 99 35.28 -12.57 5.82
N VAL A 100 34.49 -12.73 6.88
CA VAL A 100 33.03 -12.71 6.78
C VAL A 100 32.57 -11.28 7.11
N SER A 101 31.84 -10.70 6.18
CA SER A 101 31.42 -9.30 6.20
C SER A 101 30.28 -9.13 7.19
N THR A 102 30.25 -7.94 7.78
CA THR A 102 29.24 -7.55 8.74
C THR A 102 28.50 -6.29 8.30
N ILE A 103 27.24 -6.21 8.69
CA ILE A 103 26.45 -4.99 8.70
C ILE A 103 26.23 -4.64 10.17
N VAL A 104 26.69 -3.48 10.60
CA VAL A 104 26.45 -2.96 11.94
C VAL A 104 25.66 -1.66 11.82
N ILE A 105 24.42 -1.68 12.27
CA ILE A 105 23.54 -0.50 12.34
C ILE A 105 23.41 -0.15 13.81
N GLU A 106 23.99 0.96 14.23
CA GLU A 106 24.13 1.27 15.65
C GLU A 106 23.88 2.75 15.96
N ASP A 107 23.69 3.05 17.25
CA ASP A 107 23.72 4.39 17.81
C ASP A 107 22.66 5.33 17.16
N GLY A 108 21.53 4.77 16.73
CA GLY A 108 20.44 5.48 16.04
C GLY A 108 20.56 5.57 14.51
N GLY A 109 21.59 4.94 13.92
CA GLY A 109 21.73 4.81 12.47
C GLY A 109 20.59 4.02 11.82
N LYS A 110 20.34 4.25 10.53
CA LYS A 110 19.20 3.65 9.82
C LYS A 110 19.56 3.07 8.45
N LEU A 111 19.21 1.80 8.24
CA LEU A 111 19.22 1.12 6.93
C LEU A 111 17.79 0.91 6.44
N VAL A 112 17.52 1.31 5.18
CA VAL A 112 16.24 1.10 4.52
C VAL A 112 16.43 0.39 3.18
N LEU A 113 15.79 -0.76 3.00
CA LEU A 113 15.66 -1.44 1.72
C LEU A 113 14.26 -1.19 1.14
N ARG A 114 14.17 -0.82 -0.13
CA ARG A 114 12.90 -0.59 -0.84
C ARG A 114 12.92 -1.27 -2.20
N ASN A 115 12.10 -2.30 -2.40
CA ASN A 115 12.11 -3.07 -3.64
C ASN A 115 13.55 -3.48 -4.04
N ALA A 116 14.31 -3.94 -3.04
CA ALA A 116 15.74 -4.17 -3.14
C ALA A 116 16.14 -5.51 -2.51
N THR A 117 17.28 -6.05 -2.93
CA THR A 117 17.85 -7.30 -2.42
C THR A 117 19.10 -7.03 -1.59
N LEU A 118 19.12 -7.46 -0.33
CA LEU A 118 20.35 -7.60 0.46
C LEU A 118 20.85 -9.04 0.32
N ALA A 119 22.10 -9.24 -0.12
CA ALA A 119 22.63 -10.58 -0.31
C ALA A 119 24.11 -10.75 0.05
N ALA A 120 24.45 -11.90 0.62
CA ALA A 120 25.79 -12.47 0.49
C ALA A 120 25.90 -13.06 -0.93
N ARG A 121 26.67 -12.41 -1.80
CA ARG A 121 26.70 -12.78 -3.21
C ARG A 121 27.58 -14.03 -3.41
N ILE A 122 26.97 -15.11 -3.88
CA ILE A 122 27.68 -16.35 -4.21
C ILE A 122 27.84 -16.60 -5.72
N ILE A 123 26.88 -16.13 -6.53
CA ILE A 123 26.91 -16.35 -7.98
C ILE A 123 28.08 -15.57 -8.61
N ASP A 124 28.84 -16.29 -9.43
CA ASP A 124 30.06 -15.83 -10.13
C ASP A 124 31.20 -15.43 -9.19
N VAL A 125 31.19 -15.93 -7.94
CA VAL A 125 32.28 -15.78 -6.98
C VAL A 125 32.97 -17.14 -6.79
N GLU A 126 34.27 -17.21 -7.08
CA GLU A 126 35.05 -18.45 -6.92
C GLU A 126 35.23 -18.76 -5.42
N ASN A 127 34.80 -19.95 -4.98
CA ASN A 127 34.77 -20.36 -3.56
C ASN A 127 34.05 -19.32 -2.69
N ALA A 128 32.77 -19.07 -2.97
CA ALA A 128 32.02 -18.03 -2.29
C ALA A 128 31.79 -18.33 -0.80
N LEU A 129 31.60 -17.26 -0.01
CA LEU A 129 31.10 -17.32 1.37
C LEU A 129 29.60 -16.94 1.37
N PRO A 130 28.68 -17.86 1.69
CA PRO A 130 27.23 -17.60 1.71
C PRO A 130 26.78 -16.80 2.95
N SER A 131 27.69 -16.58 3.91
CA SER A 131 27.35 -16.07 5.23
C SER A 131 27.47 -14.54 5.34
N LEU A 132 26.56 -13.94 6.12
CA LEU A 132 26.55 -12.53 6.48
C LEU A 132 26.23 -12.37 7.96
N GLY A 133 26.91 -11.44 8.63
CA GLY A 133 26.58 -11.05 10.01
C GLY A 133 25.85 -9.71 10.00
N ILE A 134 24.65 -9.65 10.58
CA ILE A 134 23.86 -8.42 10.69
C ILE A 134 23.63 -8.13 12.16
N MET A 135 24.12 -6.99 12.65
CA MET A 135 23.89 -6.48 13.99
C MET A 135 23.14 -5.15 13.90
N VAL A 136 22.00 -5.05 14.58
CA VAL A 136 21.28 -3.80 14.78
C VAL A 136 21.24 -3.53 16.28
N ARG A 137 21.84 -2.43 16.75
CA ARG A 137 21.97 -2.20 18.19
C ARG A 137 21.83 -0.75 18.65
N ASN A 138 21.60 -0.55 19.95
CA ASN A 138 21.63 0.76 20.61
C ASN A 138 20.79 1.83 19.87
N GLY A 139 19.51 1.52 19.65
CA GLY A 139 18.57 2.35 18.92
C GLY A 139 18.69 2.33 17.39
N GLY A 140 19.52 1.45 16.83
CA GLY A 140 19.62 1.23 15.38
C GLY A 140 18.29 0.79 14.75
N VAL A 141 18.11 1.12 13.48
CA VAL A 141 16.87 0.83 12.75
C VAL A 141 17.16 0.15 11.41
N PHE A 142 16.63 -1.05 11.22
CA PHE A 142 16.67 -1.75 9.94
C PHE A 142 15.24 -1.99 9.42
N GLU A 143 14.92 -1.39 8.27
CA GLU A 143 13.62 -1.52 7.61
C GLU A 143 13.78 -2.11 6.20
N ALA A 144 12.89 -3.04 5.84
CA ALA A 144 12.79 -3.52 4.47
C ALA A 144 11.32 -3.52 4.00
N TYR A 145 11.10 -2.97 2.81
CA TYR A 145 9.80 -2.83 2.17
C TYR A 145 9.84 -3.44 0.77
N ASP A 146 8.97 -4.40 0.48
CA ASP A 146 8.94 -5.10 -0.82
C ASP A 146 10.30 -5.73 -1.20
N SER A 147 11.07 -6.16 -0.19
CA SER A 147 12.50 -6.46 -0.30
C SER A 147 12.83 -7.91 0.06
N THR A 148 14.00 -8.38 -0.35
CA THR A 148 14.48 -9.74 -0.06
C THR A 148 15.84 -9.68 0.62
N ILE A 149 16.01 -10.39 1.73
CA ILE A 149 17.29 -10.59 2.43
C ILE A 149 17.69 -12.05 2.20
N ILE A 150 18.87 -12.27 1.59
CA ILE A 150 19.37 -13.58 1.15
C ILE A 150 20.76 -13.83 1.76
N ALA A 151 20.83 -14.60 2.84
CA ALA A 151 22.10 -15.00 3.44
C ALA A 151 21.92 -16.14 4.45
N SER A 152 22.98 -16.91 4.67
CA SER A 152 23.17 -17.67 5.91
C SER A 152 23.95 -16.82 6.91
N GLY A 153 24.18 -17.31 8.13
CA GLY A 153 24.94 -16.59 9.16
C GLY A 153 24.03 -16.11 10.30
N HIS A 154 24.21 -14.88 10.78
CA HIS A 154 23.50 -14.37 11.97
C HIS A 154 22.83 -13.02 11.75
N LEU A 155 21.61 -12.89 12.26
CA LEU A 155 20.88 -11.64 12.44
C LEU A 155 20.63 -11.42 13.93
N VAL A 156 21.25 -10.38 14.48
CA VAL A 156 21.11 -9.99 15.89
C VAL A 156 20.54 -8.58 15.94
N VAL A 157 19.45 -8.42 16.68
CA VAL A 157 18.83 -7.12 16.95
C VAL A 157 18.79 -6.96 18.46
N ASP A 158 19.48 -5.94 18.97
CA ASP A 158 19.70 -5.70 20.40
C ASP A 158 19.32 -4.27 20.80
N ASP A 159 18.29 -4.10 21.61
CA ASP A 159 17.79 -2.76 21.99
C ASP A 159 17.57 -1.87 20.75
N SER A 160 16.84 -2.40 19.76
CA SER A 160 16.75 -1.81 18.42
C SER A 160 15.46 -2.16 17.69
N THR A 161 15.30 -1.60 16.49
CA THR A 161 14.10 -1.81 15.66
C THR A 161 14.40 -2.58 14.38
N PHE A 162 13.64 -3.64 14.15
CA PHE A 162 13.64 -4.40 12.88
C PHE A 162 12.23 -4.46 12.29
N ASN A 163 12.04 -3.88 11.11
CA ASN A 163 10.75 -3.83 10.44
C ASN A 163 10.82 -4.50 9.06
N LEU A 164 9.95 -5.47 8.84
CA LEU A 164 9.79 -6.19 7.59
C LEU A 164 8.36 -5.95 7.08
N THR A 165 8.19 -5.41 5.89
CA THR A 165 6.87 -5.19 5.29
C THR A 165 6.86 -5.70 3.85
N ARG A 166 5.95 -6.63 3.51
CA ARG A 166 5.90 -7.28 2.19
C ARG A 166 7.26 -7.80 1.73
N SER A 167 8.07 -8.25 2.67
CA SER A 167 9.46 -8.58 2.44
C SER A 167 9.75 -9.98 2.97
N LYS A 168 10.89 -10.54 2.60
CA LYS A 168 11.25 -11.90 3.01
C LYS A 168 12.70 -12.06 3.42
N VAL A 169 12.93 -12.90 4.41
CA VAL A 169 14.25 -13.39 4.82
C VAL A 169 14.34 -14.85 4.42
N ILE A 170 15.31 -15.17 3.58
CA ILE A 170 15.50 -16.51 3.01
C ILE A 170 16.98 -16.87 2.99
N GLY A 171 17.28 -18.16 2.94
CA GLY A 171 18.63 -18.61 2.64
C GLY A 171 18.96 -18.57 1.15
N PRO A 172 20.24 -18.77 0.78
CA PRO A 172 20.65 -18.87 -0.62
C PRO A 172 20.03 -20.08 -1.32
N ASN A 173 19.98 -20.08 -2.66
CA ASN A 173 19.47 -21.23 -3.39
C ASN A 173 20.39 -22.46 -3.24
N THR A 174 19.81 -23.62 -2.94
CA THR A 174 20.53 -24.89 -2.73
C THR A 174 21.50 -25.24 -3.85
N ASP A 175 21.07 -25.13 -5.12
CA ASP A 175 21.93 -25.46 -6.28
C ASP A 175 23.10 -24.47 -6.42
N ASP A 176 22.89 -23.21 -6.06
CA ASP A 176 23.93 -22.18 -6.08
C ASP A 176 24.94 -22.40 -4.94
N VAL A 177 24.49 -22.84 -3.75
CA VAL A 177 25.40 -23.22 -2.66
C VAL A 177 26.27 -24.39 -3.09
N GLU A 178 25.67 -25.45 -3.65
CA GLU A 178 26.40 -26.63 -4.16
C GLU A 178 27.44 -26.24 -5.23
N GLY A 179 27.05 -25.35 -6.15
CA GLY A 179 27.86 -24.98 -7.31
C GLY A 179 29.01 -24.00 -7.03
N TYR A 180 28.85 -23.09 -6.05
CA TYR A 180 29.78 -21.98 -5.83
C TYR A 180 30.53 -22.00 -4.49
N CYS A 181 30.08 -22.78 -3.50
CA CYS A 181 30.67 -22.84 -2.16
C CYS A 181 31.49 -24.12 -1.92
N ASP A 182 32.47 -24.07 -1.00
CA ASP A 182 33.23 -25.25 -0.58
C ASP A 182 32.37 -26.17 0.30
N GLN A 183 31.87 -27.26 -0.28
CA GLN A 183 31.00 -28.23 0.40
C GLN A 183 31.63 -28.92 1.63
N GLY A 184 32.96 -28.86 1.80
CA GLY A 184 33.61 -29.35 3.02
C GLY A 184 33.37 -28.47 4.25
N HIS A 185 33.06 -27.18 4.03
CA HIS A 185 32.92 -26.16 5.08
C HIS A 185 31.54 -25.48 5.07
N PHE A 186 30.91 -25.42 3.89
CA PHE A 186 29.61 -24.83 3.62
C PHE A 186 28.69 -25.85 2.93
N PRO A 187 28.31 -26.95 3.62
CA PRO A 187 27.42 -27.95 3.04
C PRO A 187 26.08 -27.32 2.63
N MET A 188 25.59 -27.68 1.45
CA MET A 188 24.30 -27.23 0.92
C MET A 188 23.08 -27.63 1.75
N THR A 189 23.21 -28.46 2.78
CA THR A 189 22.13 -28.85 3.70
C THR A 189 21.97 -27.92 4.89
N ASP A 190 22.95 -27.02 5.11
CA ASP A 190 22.96 -26.12 6.26
C ASP A 190 23.12 -24.65 5.80
N PHE A 191 23.76 -24.42 4.65
CA PHE A 191 24.09 -23.07 4.15
C PHE A 191 23.22 -22.61 2.98
N ASP A 192 22.20 -23.38 2.60
CA ASP A 192 21.05 -22.90 1.85
C ASP A 192 19.92 -22.39 2.77
N ASP A 193 20.08 -22.57 4.08
CA ASP A 193 19.22 -22.00 5.10
C ASP A 193 19.49 -20.51 5.35
N SER A 194 18.46 -19.87 5.92
CA SER A 194 18.45 -18.47 6.29
C SER A 194 19.29 -18.16 7.53
N LEU A 195 19.26 -16.91 7.96
CA LEU A 195 20.01 -16.40 9.11
C LEU A 195 19.53 -17.03 10.43
N VAL A 196 20.46 -17.35 11.32
CA VAL A 196 20.18 -17.61 12.74
C VAL A 196 19.76 -16.28 13.38
N MET A 197 18.58 -16.24 14.02
CA MET A 197 17.97 -14.97 14.47
C MET A 197 17.87 -14.88 15.99
N LEU A 198 18.41 -13.78 16.53
CA LEU A 198 18.25 -13.38 17.93
C LEU A 198 17.73 -11.95 18.03
N PHE A 199 16.56 -11.81 18.65
CA PHE A 199 15.96 -10.53 18.98
C PHE A 199 16.03 -10.33 20.50
N MET A 200 17.04 -9.56 20.94
CA MET A 200 17.28 -9.19 22.32
C MET A 200 16.69 -7.80 22.58
N SER A 201 15.75 -7.69 23.51
CA SER A 201 15.26 -6.39 23.99
C SER A 201 14.78 -5.42 22.89
N SER A 202 14.22 -5.94 21.81
CA SER A 202 14.02 -5.19 20.57
C SER A 202 12.56 -5.08 20.17
N ARG A 203 12.23 -4.09 19.33
CA ARG A 203 10.94 -4.00 18.65
C ARG A 203 11.05 -4.62 17.26
N VAL A 204 10.26 -5.66 17.02
CA VAL A 204 10.27 -6.40 15.76
C VAL A 204 8.88 -6.40 15.16
N ASN A 205 8.74 -5.90 13.94
CA ASN A 205 7.46 -5.87 13.23
C ASN A 205 7.56 -6.57 11.88
N LEU A 206 6.82 -7.66 11.69
CA LEU A 206 6.75 -8.41 10.43
C LEU A 206 5.33 -8.33 9.85
N ILE A 207 5.15 -7.53 8.81
CA ILE A 207 3.84 -7.24 8.21
C ILE A 207 3.77 -7.83 6.80
N ASN A 208 2.86 -8.77 6.58
CA ASN A 208 2.65 -9.45 5.30
C ASN A 208 3.97 -9.97 4.70
N SER A 209 4.80 -10.57 5.53
CA SER A 209 6.20 -10.89 5.22
C SER A 209 6.46 -12.38 5.42
N SER A 210 7.67 -12.85 5.12
CA SER A 210 8.06 -14.24 5.40
C SER A 210 9.47 -14.36 5.99
N ILE A 211 9.61 -15.29 6.93
CA ILE A 211 10.91 -15.87 7.31
C ILE A 211 10.84 -17.33 6.88
N GLU A 212 11.68 -17.73 5.94
CA GLU A 212 11.66 -19.05 5.30
C GLU A 212 12.98 -19.77 5.56
N ASN A 213 12.96 -21.11 5.58
CA ASN A 213 14.13 -21.98 5.80
C ASN A 213 14.94 -21.54 7.03
N VAL A 214 14.31 -21.58 8.21
CA VAL A 214 15.02 -21.27 9.47
C VAL A 214 16.17 -22.26 9.62
N PHE A 215 17.36 -21.76 9.94
CA PHE A 215 18.58 -22.56 9.98
C PHE A 215 18.43 -23.81 10.85
N GLU A 216 18.53 -24.96 10.20
CA GLU A 216 18.67 -26.26 10.82
C GLU A 216 20.05 -26.86 10.52
N SER A 217 20.46 -27.84 11.31
CA SER A 217 21.74 -28.51 11.07
C SER A 217 21.53 -30.00 11.05
N ASP A 218 21.74 -30.59 9.88
CA ASP A 218 21.53 -32.01 9.64
C ASP A 218 22.75 -32.86 10.00
N ASN A 219 23.87 -32.22 10.38
CA ASN A 219 25.16 -32.87 10.46
C ASN A 219 25.63 -33.13 11.90
N GLU A 220 25.46 -34.37 12.38
CA GLU A 220 25.94 -34.79 13.71
C GLU A 220 27.47 -34.72 13.86
N ASP A 221 28.23 -34.69 12.75
CA ASP A 221 29.70 -34.75 12.70
C ASP A 221 30.35 -33.36 12.41
N GLY A 222 29.64 -32.25 12.64
CA GLY A 222 29.94 -30.84 12.29
C GLY A 222 31.34 -30.23 12.59
N SER A 223 32.30 -31.05 13.00
CA SER A 223 33.74 -30.79 13.16
C SER A 223 34.45 -30.07 12.00
N ASN A 224 33.88 -30.07 10.78
CA ASN A 224 34.46 -29.40 9.60
C ASN A 224 33.65 -28.20 9.08
N MET A 225 32.47 -27.90 9.63
CA MET A 225 31.68 -26.74 9.20
C MET A 225 32.40 -25.43 9.58
N PHE A 226 32.31 -24.41 8.72
CA PHE A 226 32.91 -23.12 8.99
C PHE A 226 32.30 -22.49 10.26
N SER A 227 33.14 -22.20 11.26
CA SER A 227 32.73 -21.55 12.52
C SER A 227 32.85 -20.04 12.36
N HIS A 228 31.75 -19.32 12.47
CA HIS A 228 31.76 -17.88 12.31
C HIS A 228 32.18 -17.18 13.60
N ASN A 229 32.87 -16.05 13.41
CA ASN A 229 33.11 -15.07 14.45
C ASN A 229 33.00 -13.69 13.79
N TYR A 230 31.89 -13.00 14.07
CA TYR A 230 31.58 -11.67 13.56
C TYR A 230 31.99 -10.55 14.52
N GLY A 231 32.66 -10.86 15.63
CA GLY A 231 32.99 -9.93 16.70
C GLY A 231 31.85 -9.66 17.68
N PHE A 232 30.59 -9.61 17.22
CA PHE A 232 29.40 -9.50 18.08
C PHE A 232 28.74 -10.86 18.37
N VAL A 233 29.04 -11.88 17.58
CA VAL A 233 28.61 -13.26 17.80
C VAL A 233 29.67 -14.23 17.29
N SER A 234 29.88 -15.32 18.03
CA SER A 234 30.70 -16.45 17.60
C SER A 234 29.98 -17.78 17.83
N ASP A 235 30.04 -18.67 16.85
CA ASP A 235 29.41 -19.99 16.94
C ASP A 235 30.00 -20.79 18.12
N ALA A 236 29.13 -21.44 18.90
CA ALA A 236 29.50 -22.25 20.06
C ALA A 236 29.02 -23.71 19.85
N ASN A 237 29.97 -24.62 19.64
CA ASN A 237 29.65 -26.04 19.48
C ASN A 237 29.47 -26.70 20.84
N ALA A 238 28.46 -27.57 20.96
CA ALA A 238 28.31 -28.46 22.09
C ALA A 238 29.51 -29.43 22.20
N ALA A 239 29.67 -30.06 23.37
CA ALA A 239 30.78 -30.98 23.64
C ALA A 239 30.82 -32.21 22.70
N ASN A 240 29.70 -32.54 22.05
CA ASN A 240 29.58 -33.61 21.05
C ASN A 240 29.89 -33.12 19.61
N GLY A 241 30.24 -31.85 19.41
CA GLY A 241 30.55 -31.26 18.11
C GLY A 241 29.35 -30.67 17.37
N THR A 242 28.12 -30.82 17.88
CA THR A 242 26.91 -30.27 17.26
C THR A 242 26.84 -28.75 17.47
N ARG A 243 26.46 -28.01 16.42
CA ARG A 243 26.23 -26.57 16.49
C ARG A 243 24.81 -26.29 17.01
N VAL A 244 24.71 -25.98 18.30
CA VAL A 244 23.42 -25.76 18.98
C VAL A 244 23.25 -24.34 19.52
N GLY A 245 24.36 -23.62 19.73
CA GLY A 245 24.33 -22.28 20.30
C GLY A 245 25.39 -21.36 19.75
N ALA A 246 25.33 -20.11 20.21
CA ALA A 246 26.31 -19.07 19.89
C ALA A 246 26.56 -18.18 21.11
N SER A 247 27.77 -17.66 21.19
CA SER A 247 28.19 -16.67 22.19
C SER A 247 28.00 -15.27 21.63
N TYR A 248 27.15 -14.49 22.26
CA TYR A 248 26.76 -13.14 21.87
C TYR A 248 27.44 -12.10 22.77
N LEU A 249 27.79 -10.95 22.18
CA LEU A 249 28.38 -9.80 22.85
C LEU A 249 27.45 -8.58 22.71
N PHE A 250 26.84 -8.17 23.82
CA PHE A 250 25.92 -7.04 23.90
C PHE A 250 26.54 -5.84 24.61
N TYR A 251 26.09 -4.64 24.27
CA TYR A 251 26.56 -3.40 24.91
C TYR A 251 25.42 -2.72 25.67
N ARG A 252 25.71 -2.29 26.88
CA ARG A 252 24.78 -1.56 27.74
C ARG A 252 25.38 -0.22 28.13
N MET A 253 24.63 0.85 27.91
CA MET A 253 25.11 2.23 28.05
C MET A 253 24.70 2.81 29.40
N PRO A 254 25.42 3.82 29.93
CA PRO A 254 25.03 4.53 31.13
C PRO A 254 23.63 5.15 31.02
N SER A 255 22.83 5.10 32.09
CA SER A 255 21.44 5.61 32.08
C SER A 255 21.33 7.07 32.52
N ALA A 256 22.21 7.53 33.41
CA ALA A 256 22.17 8.90 33.93
C ALA A 256 23.55 9.39 34.38
N ILE A 257 23.71 10.72 34.41
CA ILE A 257 24.80 11.40 35.11
C ILE A 257 24.23 11.91 36.44
N ALA A 258 24.91 11.62 37.54
CA ALA A 258 24.53 12.09 38.87
C ALA A 258 24.66 13.64 38.96
N ASN A 259 23.89 14.27 39.84
CA ASN A 259 23.80 15.74 39.96
C ASN A 259 25.14 16.46 40.27
N ASP A 260 26.19 15.71 40.64
CA ASP A 260 27.51 16.22 41.00
C ASP A 260 28.52 16.18 39.84
N GLY A 261 28.12 15.80 38.62
CA GLY A 261 28.98 15.74 37.43
C GLY A 261 29.19 17.08 36.69
N PRO A 262 30.18 17.17 35.76
CA PRO A 262 30.41 18.31 34.88
C PRO A 262 29.17 18.66 34.03
N THR A 263 29.16 19.83 33.37
CA THR A 263 27.98 20.30 32.60
C THR A 263 27.79 19.62 31.23
N GLY A 264 28.40 18.44 30.99
CA GLY A 264 28.32 17.73 29.70
C GLY A 264 26.99 16.99 29.49
N SER A 265 26.74 16.51 28.27
CA SER A 265 25.53 15.74 27.96
C SER A 265 25.77 14.24 28.17
N LEU A 266 24.80 13.52 28.72
CA LEU A 266 24.85 12.05 28.74
C LEU A 266 25.01 11.49 27.32
N ASP A 267 24.34 12.09 26.32
CA ASP A 267 24.42 11.67 24.92
C ASP A 267 25.87 11.56 24.39
N ASP A 268 26.80 12.40 24.90
CA ASP A 268 28.22 12.41 24.49
C ASP A 268 29.00 11.18 25.02
N LEU A 269 28.35 10.29 25.80
CA LEU A 269 28.92 9.06 26.34
C LEU A 269 28.30 7.79 25.75
N LEU A 270 27.19 7.90 25.01
CA LEU A 270 26.35 6.77 24.60
C LEU A 270 26.64 6.27 23.19
N LYS A 271 27.34 7.08 22.37
CA LYS A 271 27.41 6.90 20.92
C LYS A 271 28.81 7.16 20.40
N ASP A 272 29.16 6.46 19.34
CA ASP A 272 30.34 6.79 18.55
C ASP A 272 29.96 7.86 17.50
N ASP A 273 30.03 9.14 17.87
CA ASP A 273 29.68 10.29 17.02
C ASP A 273 30.77 11.39 16.97
N LYS A 274 31.98 11.07 17.45
CA LYS A 274 33.12 11.97 17.65
C LYS A 274 32.87 13.16 18.59
N LYS A 275 31.77 13.17 19.35
CA LYS A 275 31.63 14.05 20.50
C LYS A 275 32.20 13.34 21.72
N SER A 276 32.80 14.14 22.59
CA SER A 276 33.41 13.62 23.81
C SER A 276 32.87 14.38 24.99
N TYR A 277 32.60 13.65 26.06
CA TYR A 277 32.40 14.21 27.37
C TYR A 277 33.74 14.66 27.95
N ILE A 278 33.83 15.93 28.33
CA ILE A 278 35.08 16.51 28.85
C ILE A 278 35.08 16.40 30.37
N ILE A 279 36.15 15.85 30.94
CA ILE A 279 36.44 15.88 32.37
C ILE A 279 37.71 16.72 32.56
N ASP A 280 37.53 17.97 32.98
CA ASP A 280 38.64 18.90 33.18
C ASP A 280 39.42 18.58 34.47
N ALA A 281 40.51 19.33 34.67
CA ALA A 281 41.33 19.21 35.87
C ALA A 281 40.52 19.46 37.15
N GLN A 282 40.64 18.57 38.14
CA GLN A 282 39.90 18.60 39.41
C GLN A 282 38.38 18.37 39.27
N GLU A 283 37.93 17.77 38.17
CA GLU A 283 36.53 17.39 37.96
C GLU A 283 36.32 15.86 38.06
N LYS A 284 35.06 15.46 38.28
CA LYS A 284 34.67 14.05 38.39
C LYS A 284 33.42 13.74 37.59
N LEU A 285 33.46 12.75 36.71
CA LEU A 285 32.25 12.22 36.09
C LEU A 285 31.67 11.13 36.98
N TRP A 286 30.41 11.26 37.40
CA TRP A 286 29.69 10.23 38.13
C TRP A 286 28.46 9.77 37.32
N LEU A 287 28.46 8.49 36.96
CA LEU A 287 27.37 7.78 36.30
C LEU A 287 26.48 7.06 37.31
N ASP A 288 25.18 7.13 37.08
CA ASP A 288 24.14 6.51 37.89
C ASP A 288 23.33 5.51 37.06
N GLY A 289 23.77 4.25 37.14
CA GLY A 289 23.11 3.12 36.49
C GLY A 289 23.52 2.90 35.04
N PHE A 290 23.22 1.68 34.57
CA PHE A 290 23.33 1.29 33.17
C PHE A 290 21.97 0.78 32.68
N ASP A 291 21.65 1.08 31.43
CA ASP A 291 20.45 0.52 30.82
C ASP A 291 20.74 -0.95 30.57
N VAL A 292 19.95 -1.84 31.15
CA VAL A 292 20.07 -3.28 30.92
C VAL A 292 19.18 -3.76 29.79
N ALA A 293 18.38 -2.87 29.20
CA ALA A 293 17.42 -3.13 28.13
C ALA A 293 16.45 -4.26 28.49
N GLY A 294 16.24 -4.59 29.77
CA GLY A 294 15.42 -5.72 30.19
C GLY A 294 16.06 -7.11 30.01
N MET A 295 17.38 -7.20 29.85
CA MET A 295 18.12 -8.45 30.04
C MET A 295 17.89 -9.02 31.43
N MET A 296 17.94 -10.35 31.55
CA MET A 296 17.70 -11.04 32.81
C MET A 296 18.75 -12.11 33.06
N PHE A 297 19.65 -11.82 33.99
CA PHE A 297 20.61 -12.77 34.51
C PHE A 297 20.84 -12.52 36.00
N SER A 298 21.22 -13.56 36.72
CA SER A 298 21.56 -13.56 38.13
C SER A 298 23.09 -13.55 38.31
N SER A 299 23.57 -13.25 39.51
CA SER A 299 25.01 -13.26 39.82
C SER A 299 25.66 -14.65 39.72
N ASP A 300 24.85 -15.70 39.72
CA ASP A 300 25.29 -17.10 39.67
C ASP A 300 25.33 -17.64 38.23
N ASP A 301 24.81 -16.87 37.26
CA ASP A 301 24.84 -17.24 35.85
C ASP A 301 26.24 -17.00 35.26
N ASP A 302 26.59 -17.78 34.23
CA ASP A 302 27.87 -17.66 33.52
C ASP A 302 27.84 -16.49 32.53
N VAL A 303 27.82 -15.27 33.06
CA VAL A 303 27.77 -14.01 32.31
C VAL A 303 29.04 -13.22 32.57
N GLU A 304 29.79 -12.93 31.50
CA GLU A 304 30.97 -12.08 31.60
C GLU A 304 30.59 -10.60 31.42
N LEU A 305 30.94 -9.78 32.41
CA LEU A 305 30.69 -8.34 32.40
C LEU A 305 32.03 -7.59 32.35
N LYS A 306 32.14 -6.63 31.42
CA LYS A 306 33.33 -5.77 31.29
C LYS A 306 32.92 -4.31 31.15
N LEU A 307 33.44 -3.45 32.03
CA LEU A 307 33.34 -2.00 31.87
C LEU A 307 34.38 -1.54 30.85
N ASN A 308 33.96 -0.76 29.86
CA ASN A 308 34.81 -0.18 28.83
C ASN A 308 34.70 1.34 28.84
N ILE A 309 35.84 2.00 28.70
CA ILE A 309 35.94 3.46 28.60
C ILE A 309 36.81 3.75 27.37
N GLU A 310 36.22 4.41 26.39
CA GLU A 310 36.91 4.93 25.21
C GLU A 310 37.17 6.42 25.38
N TYR A 311 38.43 6.83 25.20
CA TYR A 311 38.87 8.18 25.56
C TYR A 311 40.09 8.67 24.78
N ILE A 312 40.28 9.98 24.84
CA ILE A 312 41.42 10.74 24.35
C ILE A 312 42.01 11.58 25.51
N THR A 313 43.34 11.68 25.57
CA THR A 313 44.04 12.48 26.59
C THR A 313 44.75 13.68 25.97
N ARG A 314 44.79 14.80 26.70
CA ARG A 314 45.46 16.04 26.27
C ARG A 314 46.87 16.21 26.88
N PRO A 315 47.70 17.13 26.37
CA PRO A 315 49.00 17.43 26.97
C PRO A 315 48.88 17.82 28.46
N ALA A 316 49.83 17.38 29.29
CA ALA A 316 49.83 17.49 30.76
C ALA A 316 48.93 16.48 31.51
N TYR A 317 48.36 15.50 30.81
CA TYR A 317 47.75 14.32 31.41
C TYR A 317 48.80 13.39 32.06
N ASP A 318 48.51 12.93 33.28
CA ASP A 318 49.25 11.89 34.01
C ASP A 318 48.26 10.80 34.45
N PRO A 319 48.39 9.55 33.99
CA PRO A 319 47.52 8.45 34.40
C PRO A 319 47.44 8.24 35.92
N ALA A 320 48.50 8.59 36.67
CA ALA A 320 48.53 8.40 38.12
C ALA A 320 47.61 9.34 38.90
N ASP A 321 47.13 10.43 38.28
CA ASP A 321 46.25 11.42 38.88
C ASP A 321 44.75 11.10 38.65
N LEU A 322 44.42 10.02 37.94
CA LEU A 322 43.05 9.64 37.61
C LEU A 322 42.70 8.29 38.24
N THR A 323 41.52 8.20 38.85
CA THR A 323 40.99 6.94 39.40
C THR A 323 39.62 6.62 38.82
N VAL A 324 39.37 5.33 38.59
CA VAL A 324 38.06 4.83 38.16
C VAL A 324 37.50 3.99 39.29
N ASN A 325 36.40 4.45 39.88
CA ASN A 325 35.76 3.81 41.02
C ASN A 325 34.40 3.25 40.59
N TYR A 326 33.95 2.21 41.30
CA TYR A 326 32.59 1.67 41.14
C TYR A 326 31.92 1.48 42.50
N MET A 327 30.60 1.49 42.49
CA MET A 327 29.79 1.31 43.69
C MET A 327 28.46 0.64 43.31
N PHE A 328 28.00 -0.29 44.14
CA PHE A 328 26.67 -0.87 44.01
C PHE A 328 25.66 -0.05 44.81
N ARG A 329 24.58 0.41 44.16
CA ARG A 329 23.39 1.00 44.81
C ARG A 329 23.71 1.96 45.96
N ASN A 330 24.46 3.03 45.70
CA ASN A 330 24.84 4.03 46.71
C ASN A 330 25.48 3.44 47.99
N GLY A 331 26.19 2.32 47.85
CA GLY A 331 27.01 1.72 48.90
C GLY A 331 28.33 2.44 49.11
N VAL A 332 29.43 1.70 49.19
CA VAL A 332 30.76 2.28 49.39
C VAL A 332 31.59 2.11 48.12
N TRP A 333 32.22 3.20 47.67
CA TRP A 333 33.14 3.20 46.54
C TRP A 333 34.26 2.15 46.71
N ALA A 334 34.59 1.49 45.60
CA ALA A 334 35.73 0.62 45.46
C ALA A 334 36.51 1.01 44.21
N ASP A 335 37.84 1.04 44.33
CA ASP A 335 38.74 1.29 43.20
C ASP A 335 38.76 0.05 42.29
N THR A 336 38.62 0.28 40.99
CA THR A 336 38.74 -0.77 39.96
C THR A 336 40.20 -1.17 39.72
N GLY A 337 41.15 -0.28 40.01
CA GLY A 337 42.55 -0.40 39.61
C GLY A 337 42.79 -0.19 38.11
N MET A 338 41.79 0.32 37.39
CA MET A 338 41.85 0.59 35.95
C MET A 338 42.72 1.83 35.68
N GLU A 339 43.77 1.66 34.87
CA GLU A 339 44.66 2.74 34.47
C GLU A 339 44.28 3.26 33.08
N LEU A 340 43.90 4.54 32.99
CA LEU A 340 43.67 5.21 31.72
C LEU A 340 45.01 5.75 31.19
N GLU A 341 45.75 4.94 30.44
CA GLU A 341 47.05 5.34 29.88
C GLU A 341 46.97 6.54 28.91
N ALA A 342 48.05 7.33 28.84
CA ALA A 342 48.15 8.41 27.86
C ALA A 342 47.94 7.90 26.42
N THR A 343 47.07 8.58 25.68
CA THR A 343 46.75 8.25 24.29
C THR A 343 47.93 8.52 23.37
N PRO A 344 48.24 7.61 22.42
CA PRO A 344 49.28 7.86 21.43
C PRO A 344 48.91 9.05 20.56
N VAL A 345 49.90 9.84 20.16
CA VAL A 345 49.71 10.98 19.26
C VAL A 345 50.29 10.60 17.91
N ASP A 346 49.50 10.77 16.85
CA ASP A 346 49.97 10.54 15.49
C ASP A 346 51.20 11.43 15.21
N PRO A 347 52.35 10.83 14.85
CA PRO A 347 53.61 11.57 14.71
C PRO A 347 53.63 12.52 13.51
N VAL A 348 52.67 12.43 12.60
CA VAL A 348 52.57 13.21 11.36
C VAL A 348 51.67 14.43 11.52
N ASN A 349 50.45 14.24 12.02
CA ASN A 349 49.46 15.32 12.14
C ASN A 349 49.29 15.84 13.57
N GLY A 350 49.89 15.19 14.58
CA GLY A 350 49.82 15.60 15.98
C GLY A 350 48.47 15.36 16.64
N VAL A 351 47.58 14.58 16.01
CA VAL A 351 46.24 14.28 16.52
C VAL A 351 46.33 13.09 17.49
N PRO A 352 45.81 13.21 18.72
CA PRO A 352 45.67 12.07 19.63
C PRO A 352 44.79 10.98 19.03
N GLN A 353 45.18 9.72 19.21
CA GLN A 353 44.41 8.54 18.80
C GLN A 353 43.71 7.94 20.02
N GLN A 354 42.46 7.54 19.85
CA GLN A 354 41.63 6.95 20.91
C GLN A 354 42.28 5.70 21.53
N ARG A 355 42.04 5.48 22.82
CA ARG A 355 42.28 4.22 23.51
C ARG A 355 40.99 3.72 24.13
N THR A 356 40.83 2.41 24.17
CA THR A 356 39.82 1.74 24.99
C THR A 356 40.51 1.08 26.18
N ALA A 357 40.10 1.42 27.39
CA ALA A 357 40.47 0.69 28.59
C ALA A 357 39.31 -0.23 28.98
N THR A 358 39.63 -1.43 29.48
CA THR A 358 38.63 -2.45 29.85
C THR A 358 38.94 -3.04 31.22
N TRP A 359 37.90 -3.23 32.04
CA TRP A 359 38.00 -3.87 33.35
C TRP A 359 36.88 -4.90 33.56
N THR A 360 37.22 -6.08 34.11
CA THR A 360 36.23 -7.13 34.42
C THR A 360 35.45 -6.76 35.67
N LEU A 361 34.14 -6.57 35.49
CA LEU A 361 33.20 -6.31 36.57
C LEU A 361 33.01 -7.58 37.42
N PRO A 362 32.73 -7.45 38.73
CA PRO A 362 32.34 -8.58 39.55
C PRO A 362 31.02 -9.20 39.04
N SER A 363 30.84 -10.51 39.24
CA SER A 363 29.56 -11.18 38.97
C SER A 363 28.43 -10.50 39.75
N MET A 364 27.37 -10.13 39.04
CA MET A 364 26.21 -9.41 39.58
C MET A 364 24.96 -9.75 38.76
N SER A 365 23.77 -9.45 39.28
CA SER A 365 22.53 -9.59 38.50
C SER A 365 22.36 -8.43 37.51
N ALA A 366 21.50 -8.62 36.50
CA ALA A 366 21.11 -7.52 35.61
C ALA A 366 20.54 -6.32 36.40
N GLN A 367 19.82 -6.56 37.50
CA GLN A 367 19.25 -5.45 38.29
C GLN A 367 20.26 -4.78 39.21
N ASP A 368 21.37 -5.43 39.52
CA ASP A 368 22.50 -4.80 40.17
C ASP A 368 23.33 -3.99 39.17
N LEU A 369 23.46 -4.45 37.92
CA LEU A 369 24.04 -3.67 36.82
C LEU A 369 23.21 -2.40 36.54
N HIS A 370 21.88 -2.50 36.58
CA HIS A 370 21.01 -1.33 36.45
C HIS A 370 21.28 -0.28 37.53
N GLY A 371 21.61 -0.71 38.76
CA GLY A 371 21.99 0.15 39.88
C GLY A 371 23.50 0.34 40.08
N LEU A 372 24.32 0.08 39.06
CA LEU A 372 25.77 0.24 39.13
C LEU A 372 26.15 1.70 38.96
N ASN A 373 26.92 2.23 39.91
CA ASN A 373 27.52 3.55 39.82
C ASN A 373 28.98 3.45 39.38
N VAL A 374 29.41 4.35 38.50
CA VAL A 374 30.80 4.48 38.04
C VAL A 374 31.25 5.92 38.21
N GLU A 375 32.42 6.13 38.80
CA GLU A 375 33.06 7.44 38.93
C GLU A 375 34.39 7.45 38.20
N ILE A 376 34.65 8.50 37.44
CA ILE A 376 35.97 8.85 36.90
C ILE A 376 36.40 10.14 37.59
N ASP A 377 37.36 10.05 38.52
CA ASP A 377 37.87 11.16 39.31
C ASP A 377 39.22 11.63 38.75
N ASN A 378 39.25 12.84 38.18
CA ASN A 378 40.47 13.47 37.68
C ASN A 378 41.04 14.45 38.72
N ALA A 379 41.90 13.94 39.60
CA ALA A 379 42.60 14.75 40.60
C ALA A 379 43.83 15.47 40.02
N GLY A 380 44.08 15.38 38.71
CA GLY A 380 45.24 15.91 38.02
C GLY A 380 45.06 17.32 37.48
N ALA A 381 46.07 17.77 36.72
CA ALA A 381 46.08 19.06 36.02
C ALA A 381 45.76 18.95 34.52
N GLY A 382 45.73 17.74 33.96
CA GLY A 382 45.38 17.47 32.57
C GLY A 382 43.88 17.25 32.36
N THR A 383 43.43 17.31 31.11
CA THR A 383 42.04 17.06 30.69
C THR A 383 41.95 15.69 30.00
N ILE A 384 40.86 14.96 30.24
CA ILE A 384 40.48 13.75 29.51
C ILE A 384 39.16 13.98 28.78
N GLU A 385 39.08 13.48 27.55
CA GLU A 385 37.90 13.50 26.69
C GLU A 385 37.42 12.06 26.58
N VAL A 386 36.23 11.76 27.11
CA VAL A 386 35.64 10.42 27.08
C VAL A 386 34.62 10.38 25.95
N ASP A 387 34.87 9.52 24.96
CA ASP A 387 34.02 9.39 23.77
C ASP A 387 32.87 8.42 24.02
N ARG A 388 33.11 7.34 24.79
CA ARG A 388 32.08 6.35 25.06
C ARG A 388 32.36 5.58 26.35
N ILE A 389 31.32 5.28 27.11
CA ILE A 389 31.36 4.35 28.24
C ILE A 389 30.28 3.30 28.04
N TRP A 390 30.62 2.01 28.19
CA TRP A 390 29.64 0.93 28.08
C TRP A 390 30.07 -0.31 28.87
N VAL A 391 29.10 -1.12 29.24
CA VAL A 391 29.33 -2.48 29.74
C VAL A 391 29.13 -3.47 28.61
N SER A 392 30.17 -4.25 28.31
CA SER A 392 30.08 -5.41 27.44
C SER A 392 29.56 -6.60 28.24
N ILE A 393 28.58 -7.31 27.68
CA ILE A 393 27.94 -8.48 28.27
C ILE A 393 28.10 -9.65 27.30
N ALA A 394 28.80 -10.70 27.72
CA ALA A 394 28.92 -11.93 26.94
C ALA A 394 28.01 -13.03 27.50
N ILE A 395 27.14 -13.57 26.65
CA ILE A 395 26.23 -14.69 27.01
C ILE A 395 26.22 -15.75 25.92
N THR A 396 26.08 -17.02 26.30
CA THR A 396 25.90 -18.14 25.35
C THR A 396 24.45 -18.60 25.37
N LEU A 397 23.83 -18.68 24.19
CA LEU A 397 22.42 -19.08 24.02
C LEU A 397 22.29 -20.16 22.93
N ASP A 398 21.33 -21.07 23.12
CA ASP A 398 20.97 -22.10 22.15
C ASP A 398 20.03 -21.53 21.07
N THR A 399 20.59 -20.88 20.04
CA THR A 399 19.84 -20.12 19.03
C THR A 399 19.68 -20.84 17.69
N TYR A 400 20.45 -21.90 17.43
CA TYR A 400 20.29 -22.70 16.22
C TYR A 400 18.94 -23.44 16.24
N ARG A 401 18.30 -23.62 15.07
CA ARG A 401 16.94 -24.17 14.91
C ARG A 401 15.83 -23.34 15.54
N ASN A 402 16.16 -22.11 15.94
CA ASN A 402 15.26 -21.25 16.69
C ASN A 402 15.18 -19.84 16.09
N ILE A 403 13.98 -19.29 16.05
CA ILE A 403 13.79 -17.84 16.10
C ILE A 403 13.74 -17.47 17.59
N THR A 404 14.77 -16.79 18.07
CA THR A 404 14.95 -16.55 19.51
C THR A 404 14.55 -15.14 19.90
N LEU A 405 13.60 -15.01 20.84
CA LEU A 405 13.22 -13.75 21.47
C LEU A 405 13.68 -13.75 22.94
N ALA A 406 14.43 -12.73 23.34
CA ALA A 406 15.00 -12.61 24.68
C ALA A 406 14.93 -11.17 25.21
N GLY A 407 15.27 -10.97 26.48
CA GLY A 407 15.15 -9.68 27.14
C GLY A 407 13.72 -9.14 27.10
N LYS A 408 13.57 -7.83 26.84
CA LYS A 408 12.27 -7.16 26.72
C LYS A 408 11.82 -6.99 25.26
N THR A 409 11.92 -8.05 24.47
CA THR A 409 11.51 -8.01 23.06
C THR A 409 10.01 -7.94 22.88
N ASP A 410 9.54 -7.03 22.02
CA ASP A 410 8.18 -6.97 21.50
C ASP A 410 8.18 -7.41 20.04
N PHE A 411 7.61 -8.60 19.77
CA PHE A 411 7.55 -9.18 18.44
C PHE A 411 6.13 -9.17 17.90
N THR A 412 5.85 -8.35 16.90
CA THR A 412 4.55 -8.25 16.24
C THR A 412 4.62 -8.84 14.84
N ALA A 413 3.76 -9.81 14.54
CA ALA A 413 3.65 -10.39 13.20
C ALA A 413 2.20 -10.33 12.72
N VAL A 414 1.97 -9.86 11.49
CA VAL A 414 0.65 -9.67 10.89
C VAL A 414 0.61 -10.30 9.51
N ASP A 415 -0.21 -11.33 9.31
CA ASP A 415 -0.32 -12.10 8.05
C ASP A 415 1.06 -12.52 7.50
N THR A 416 1.92 -12.99 8.40
CA THR A 416 3.32 -13.34 8.11
C THR A 416 3.53 -14.84 8.20
N PHE A 417 4.26 -15.40 7.23
CA PHE A 417 4.77 -16.76 7.27
C PHE A 417 5.99 -16.83 8.19
N ILE A 418 6.00 -17.78 9.12
CA ILE A 418 7.12 -18.04 10.01
C ILE A 418 7.56 -19.49 9.80
N GLY A 419 8.78 -19.71 9.31
CA GLY A 419 9.38 -21.02 9.00
C GLY A 419 9.71 -21.89 10.21
N ILE A 420 8.80 -21.98 11.18
CA ILE A 420 8.81 -22.93 12.29
C ILE A 420 7.81 -24.05 11.98
N ASP A 421 7.90 -25.20 12.64
CA ASP A 421 7.10 -26.38 12.28
C ASP A 421 6.52 -27.13 13.50
N GLN A 422 5.75 -28.18 13.21
CA GLN A 422 5.18 -29.10 14.21
C GLN A 422 5.87 -30.47 14.25
N SER A 423 7.07 -30.58 13.67
CA SER A 423 7.86 -31.79 13.59
C SER A 423 8.16 -32.35 14.98
N ASN A 424 8.17 -33.67 15.12
CA ASN A 424 8.66 -34.36 16.33
C ASN A 424 10.04 -34.99 16.12
N ASP A 425 10.64 -34.79 14.95
CA ASP A 425 12.03 -35.12 14.73
C ASP A 425 12.89 -34.07 15.42
N ALA A 426 13.91 -34.49 16.16
CA ALA A 426 14.80 -33.55 16.83
C ALA A 426 15.75 -32.84 15.86
N GLN A 427 15.96 -33.39 14.65
CA GLN A 427 16.88 -32.84 13.65
C GLN A 427 16.21 -31.76 12.80
N ASN A 428 15.00 -32.04 12.30
CA ASN A 428 14.25 -31.17 11.37
C ASN A 428 13.19 -30.32 12.08
N LYS A 429 13.47 -29.87 13.31
CA LYS A 429 12.50 -29.10 14.08
C LYS A 429 12.96 -27.68 14.27
N ASN A 430 12.17 -26.76 13.73
CA ASN A 430 12.33 -25.34 13.88
C ASN A 430 11.30 -24.81 14.88
N ARG A 431 11.77 -23.96 15.80
CA ARG A 431 10.96 -23.43 16.91
C ARG A 431 11.06 -21.92 16.99
N MET A 432 10.05 -21.34 17.63
CA MET A 432 10.14 -19.98 18.13
C MET A 432 10.33 -20.07 19.65
N VAL A 433 11.49 -19.63 20.14
CA VAL A 433 11.87 -19.72 21.55
C VAL A 433 11.79 -18.35 22.18
N LEU A 434 10.99 -18.23 23.23
CA LEU A 434 10.85 -17.01 24.01
C LEU A 434 11.46 -17.23 25.39
N MET A 435 12.25 -16.27 25.85
CA MET A 435 12.81 -16.22 27.20
C MET A 435 12.60 -14.83 27.83
N ASP A 436 12.92 -14.69 29.11
CA ASP A 436 12.86 -13.42 29.86
C ASP A 436 11.47 -12.75 29.83
N ASP A 437 11.42 -11.45 29.54
CA ASP A 437 10.22 -10.61 29.43
C ASP A 437 9.74 -10.43 27.98
N SER A 438 10.12 -11.35 27.10
CA SER A 438 9.72 -11.25 25.71
C SER A 438 8.21 -11.49 25.55
N GLN A 439 7.61 -10.73 24.64
CA GLN A 439 6.20 -10.82 24.30
C GLN A 439 6.03 -10.91 22.78
N ALA A 440 5.13 -11.78 22.34
CA ALA A 440 4.79 -11.92 20.93
C ALA A 440 3.31 -11.69 20.67
N TYR A 441 3.01 -10.88 19.65
CA TYR A 441 1.68 -10.49 19.20
C TYR A 441 1.49 -10.98 17.77
N LEU A 442 0.81 -12.12 17.62
CA LEU A 442 0.74 -12.87 16.37
C LEU A 442 -0.66 -12.76 15.77
N TYR A 443 -0.82 -11.99 14.70
CA TYR A 443 -2.08 -11.74 14.01
C TYR A 443 -2.13 -12.51 12.69
N GLY A 444 -2.95 -13.54 12.62
CA GLY A 444 -3.13 -14.31 11.38
C GLY A 444 -1.87 -14.97 10.84
N ILE A 445 -0.89 -15.26 11.71
CA ILE A 445 0.32 -15.96 11.28
C ILE A 445 -0.01 -17.38 10.82
N TYR A 446 0.88 -17.92 9.99
CA TYR A 446 0.89 -19.31 9.62
C TYR A 446 2.33 -19.81 9.53
N ILE A 447 2.49 -21.12 9.73
CA ILE A 447 3.79 -21.76 9.90
C ILE A 447 4.08 -22.78 8.80
N ASP A 448 5.28 -23.34 8.81
CA ASP A 448 5.65 -24.42 7.92
C ASP A 448 4.88 -25.71 8.23
N GLY A 449 4.25 -26.25 7.20
CA GLY A 449 3.46 -27.48 7.24
C GLY A 449 4.17 -28.70 6.68
N GLU A 450 5.34 -28.55 6.06
CA GLU A 450 6.02 -29.63 5.32
C GLU A 450 6.40 -30.80 6.23
N ASP A 451 7.03 -30.52 7.37
CA ASP A 451 7.42 -31.54 8.36
C ASP A 451 6.36 -31.80 9.44
N THR A 452 5.11 -31.39 9.23
CA THR A 452 4.04 -31.63 10.20
C THR A 452 3.62 -33.12 10.22
N PRO A 453 3.71 -33.82 11.36
CA PRO A 453 3.28 -35.21 11.45
C PRO A 453 1.82 -35.41 11.05
N ASN A 454 1.57 -36.43 10.22
CA ASN A 454 0.22 -36.82 9.78
C ASN A 454 -0.67 -37.19 10.98
N THR A 455 -0.11 -37.77 12.04
CA THR A 455 -0.82 -38.12 13.27
C THR A 455 -0.89 -36.93 14.23
N PRO A 456 -2.07 -36.39 14.57
CA PRO A 456 -2.17 -35.20 15.43
C PRO A 456 -1.54 -35.34 16.82
N SER A 457 -1.47 -36.56 17.38
CA SER A 457 -0.84 -36.81 18.69
C SER A 457 0.68 -36.83 18.67
N GLU A 458 1.28 -36.90 17.49
CA GLU A 458 2.74 -36.88 17.30
C GLU A 458 3.25 -35.46 17.08
N ARG A 459 2.38 -34.50 16.78
CA ARG A 459 2.75 -33.12 16.49
C ARG A 459 3.23 -32.39 17.76
N GLU A 460 4.35 -31.69 17.66
CA GLU A 460 4.85 -30.82 18.73
C GLU A 460 4.43 -29.36 18.51
N TYR A 461 4.24 -28.62 19.60
CA TYR A 461 3.88 -27.21 19.50
C TYR A 461 5.14 -26.37 19.17
N PRO A 462 5.08 -25.48 18.16
CA PRO A 462 6.28 -24.76 17.66
C PRO A 462 6.79 -23.67 18.60
N PHE A 463 5.95 -23.18 19.51
CA PHE A 463 6.29 -22.09 20.42
C PHE A 463 6.78 -22.64 21.76
N VAL A 464 8.03 -22.33 22.10
CA VAL A 464 8.68 -22.76 23.33
C VAL A 464 8.88 -21.54 24.24
N MET A 465 8.34 -21.61 25.46
CA MET A 465 8.55 -20.58 26.48
C MET A 465 9.53 -21.11 27.52
N VAL A 466 10.57 -20.35 27.80
CA VAL A 466 11.59 -20.64 28.82
C VAL A 466 11.35 -19.72 30.00
N SER A 467 11.21 -20.30 31.20
CA SER A 467 11.11 -19.49 32.43
C SER A 467 12.49 -18.99 32.84
N THR A 468 12.62 -17.70 33.10
CA THR A 468 13.85 -17.09 33.63
C THR A 468 13.66 -16.77 35.11
N THR A 469 14.69 -17.03 35.93
CA THR A 469 14.76 -16.54 37.31
C THR A 469 15.82 -15.45 37.39
N PHE A 470 15.41 -14.25 37.80
CA PHE A 470 16.33 -13.13 38.01
C PHE A 470 16.34 -12.70 39.46
N GLN A 471 17.45 -12.09 39.87
CA GLN A 471 17.60 -11.54 41.21
C GLN A 471 17.28 -10.05 41.25
N ALA A 472 16.56 -9.61 42.28
CA ALA A 472 16.34 -8.20 42.57
C ALA A 472 16.74 -7.89 44.01
N THR A 473 17.62 -6.92 44.20
CA THR A 473 18.02 -6.39 45.51
C THR A 473 17.19 -5.14 45.86
N PRO A 474 17.16 -4.71 47.13
CA PRO A 474 16.56 -3.44 47.55
C PRO A 474 17.24 -2.22 46.91
N GLY A 475 16.45 -1.26 46.42
CA GLY A 475 16.96 -0.04 45.76
C GLY A 475 16.88 1.21 46.64
N ALA A 476 16.04 1.19 47.67
CA ALA A 476 15.80 2.36 48.51
C ALA A 476 15.57 2.03 49.98
N ILE A 477 15.98 2.95 50.85
CA ILE A 477 15.68 2.92 52.28
C ILE A 477 14.26 3.48 52.50
N GLY A 478 13.47 2.77 53.30
CA GLY A 478 12.13 3.16 53.67
C GLY A 478 12.08 4.28 54.71
N LYS A 479 10.93 4.94 54.83
CA LYS A 479 10.80 6.20 55.59
C LYS A 479 11.03 6.08 57.10
N ASN A 480 10.88 4.90 57.68
CA ASN A 480 11.03 4.66 59.12
C ASN A 480 12.31 3.90 59.47
N ASP A 481 13.23 3.74 58.51
CA ASP A 481 14.56 3.23 58.80
C ASP A 481 15.34 4.22 59.67
N ASP A 482 16.00 3.72 60.72
CA ASP A 482 16.79 4.54 61.64
C ASP A 482 18.22 4.03 61.88
N THR A 483 18.71 3.10 61.04
CA THR A 483 20.05 2.51 61.14
C THR A 483 21.19 3.44 60.70
N ASN A 484 20.89 4.38 59.78
CA ASN A 484 21.89 5.19 59.05
C ASN A 484 22.86 4.38 58.17
N GLU A 485 22.56 3.10 57.92
CA GLU A 485 23.36 2.25 57.04
C GLU A 485 23.07 2.54 55.56
N LEU A 486 24.05 2.26 54.70
CA LEU A 486 23.92 2.43 53.25
C LEU A 486 23.27 1.20 52.63
N ILE A 487 22.25 1.41 51.78
CA ILE A 487 21.47 0.31 51.16
C ILE A 487 22.36 -0.67 50.37
N GLY A 488 23.41 -0.16 49.73
CA GLY A 488 24.38 -0.96 48.99
C GLY A 488 25.10 -2.03 49.82
N ASN A 489 25.13 -1.91 51.15
CA ASN A 489 25.70 -2.92 52.07
C ASN A 489 24.87 -4.22 52.11
N THR A 490 23.67 -4.26 51.50
CA THR A 490 22.78 -5.44 51.45
C THR A 490 22.76 -6.16 50.09
N THR A 491 23.65 -5.83 49.16
CA THR A 491 23.51 -6.26 47.76
C THR A 491 24.41 -7.43 47.37
N ARG A 492 25.43 -7.78 48.16
CA ARG A 492 26.47 -8.74 47.75
C ARG A 492 26.89 -9.71 48.85
N LEU A 493 26.98 -11.00 48.51
CA LEU A 493 27.51 -12.04 49.40
C LEU A 493 29.04 -11.92 49.53
N SER A 494 29.55 -12.04 50.76
CA SER A 494 31.00 -12.12 51.06
C SER A 494 31.80 -10.84 50.76
N ASP A 495 31.15 -9.68 50.70
CA ASP A 495 31.85 -8.42 50.96
C ASP A 495 32.14 -8.33 52.47
N ALA A 496 33.19 -7.62 52.88
CA ALA A 496 33.46 -7.36 54.30
C ALA A 496 32.50 -6.31 54.90
N ARG A 497 31.45 -5.94 54.16
CA ARG A 497 30.52 -4.85 54.42
C ARG A 497 29.14 -5.46 54.68
N THR A 498 28.56 -5.13 55.82
CA THR A 498 27.26 -5.61 56.27
C THR A 498 26.35 -4.43 56.55
N TYR A 499 25.04 -4.65 56.46
CA TYR A 499 24.03 -3.71 56.93
C TYR A 499 23.67 -4.05 58.37
N THR A 500 24.14 -3.24 59.30
CA THR A 500 23.99 -3.47 60.73
C THR A 500 22.66 -2.92 61.25
N VAL A 501 22.00 -3.69 62.13
CA VAL A 501 20.82 -3.24 62.85
C VAL A 501 21.10 -3.35 64.34
N GLU A 502 21.37 -2.22 64.98
CA GLU A 502 21.70 -2.16 66.41
C GLU A 502 20.47 -2.45 67.28
N PRO A 503 20.65 -2.72 68.58
CA PRO A 503 19.54 -2.89 69.53
C PRO A 503 18.46 -1.80 69.43
N ASN A 504 17.23 -2.21 69.14
CA ASN A 504 16.02 -1.39 68.96
C ASN A 504 15.96 -0.55 67.68
N GLU A 505 16.90 -0.70 66.75
CA GLU A 505 16.81 -0.08 65.43
C GLU A 505 15.87 -0.86 64.50
N VAL A 506 15.42 -0.15 63.48
CA VAL A 506 14.52 -0.58 62.42
C VAL A 506 15.25 -0.50 61.09
N MET A 507 15.43 -1.66 60.46
CA MET A 507 15.75 -1.76 59.05
C MET A 507 14.46 -1.75 58.24
N HIS A 508 14.28 -0.84 57.28
CA HIS A 508 13.17 -0.80 56.34
C HIS A 508 13.67 -0.61 54.90
N LEU A 509 13.43 -1.61 54.05
CA LEU A 509 13.92 -1.70 52.69
C LEU A 509 12.75 -1.71 51.69
N THR A 510 12.92 -0.99 50.58
CA THR A 510 11.92 -0.81 49.52
C THR A 510 12.58 -0.75 48.14
N GLY A 511 11.78 -0.58 47.09
CA GLY A 511 12.30 -0.30 45.74
C GLY A 511 13.06 -1.48 45.15
N PHE A 512 12.52 -2.70 45.27
CA PHE A 512 13.07 -3.83 44.53
C PHE A 512 12.89 -3.54 43.04
N GLU A 513 13.99 -3.36 42.32
CA GLU A 513 14.06 -2.89 40.91
C GLU A 513 13.45 -3.89 39.93
N THR A 514 12.12 -4.01 39.97
CA THR A 514 11.31 -4.86 39.08
C THR A 514 10.39 -4.02 38.20
N VAL A 515 10.60 -2.70 38.18
CA VAL A 515 9.81 -1.75 37.39
C VAL A 515 10.13 -1.94 35.92
N GLY A 516 9.09 -2.05 35.09
CA GLY A 516 9.24 -2.20 33.65
C GLY A 516 9.38 -3.65 33.16
N ILE A 517 9.43 -4.63 34.05
CA ILE A 517 9.32 -6.07 33.74
C ILE A 517 7.83 -6.44 33.64
N ARG A 518 7.43 -7.06 32.53
CA ARG A 518 6.03 -7.39 32.20
C ARG A 518 5.72 -8.90 32.29
N GLY A 519 6.73 -9.72 32.54
CA GLY A 519 6.65 -11.17 32.50
C GLY A 519 5.64 -11.72 33.50
N THR A 520 4.99 -12.82 33.13
CA THR A 520 4.06 -13.49 34.03
C THR A 520 4.86 -14.11 35.17
N VAL A 521 4.75 -13.59 36.39
CA VAL A 521 5.39 -14.17 37.58
C VAL A 521 5.00 -15.66 37.69
N LEU A 522 5.91 -16.54 38.06
CA LEU A 522 5.65 -17.96 38.32
C LEU A 522 5.94 -18.31 39.78
N ASP A 523 6.99 -17.68 40.33
CA ASP A 523 7.39 -17.78 41.72
C ASP A 523 8.13 -16.50 42.14
N ALA A 524 8.14 -16.22 43.44
CA ALA A 524 8.85 -15.12 44.06
C ALA A 524 9.26 -15.54 45.47
N LYS A 525 10.56 -15.61 45.72
CA LYS A 525 11.16 -16.05 46.98
C LYS A 525 12.10 -14.97 47.48
N VAL A 526 11.94 -14.56 48.74
CA VAL A 526 12.86 -13.62 49.38
C VAL A 526 13.85 -14.39 50.24
N SER A 527 15.11 -13.97 50.18
CA SER A 527 16.24 -14.58 50.87
C SER A 527 17.00 -13.53 51.67
N PHE A 528 17.50 -13.96 52.83
CA PHE A 528 18.26 -13.16 53.78
C PHE A 528 19.51 -13.93 54.19
N ASN A 529 20.67 -13.33 54.01
CA ASN A 529 21.92 -13.81 54.58
C ASN A 529 22.33 -12.87 55.71
N TYR A 530 22.33 -13.36 56.95
CA TYR A 530 22.63 -12.55 58.13
C TYR A 530 23.58 -13.25 59.10
N LEU A 531 24.29 -12.47 59.91
CA LEU A 531 25.19 -12.91 60.96
C LEU A 531 24.80 -12.24 62.28
N VAL A 532 24.91 -12.99 63.37
CA VAL A 532 24.94 -12.43 64.71
C VAL A 532 26.27 -12.75 65.34
N ASN A 533 27.05 -11.72 65.66
CA ASN A 533 28.46 -11.85 66.03
C ASN A 533 28.68 -12.18 67.53
N SER A 534 27.60 -12.30 68.32
CA SER A 534 27.64 -12.57 69.76
C SER A 534 26.51 -13.50 70.22
N ILE A 535 26.78 -14.35 71.22
CA ILE A 535 25.82 -15.30 71.82
C ILE A 535 25.85 -15.12 73.34
N PRO A 536 24.70 -15.05 74.04
CA PRO A 536 23.35 -15.34 73.57
C PRO A 536 22.66 -14.15 72.90
N TYR A 537 22.12 -14.34 71.70
CA TYR A 537 21.17 -13.44 71.05
C TYR A 537 19.75 -13.89 71.37
N SER A 538 18.91 -13.01 71.89
CA SER A 538 17.56 -13.35 72.34
C SER A 538 16.57 -12.24 72.01
N GLN A 539 15.81 -12.44 70.94
CA GLN A 539 14.79 -11.50 70.47
C GLN A 539 13.56 -12.25 69.92
N ASP A 540 12.37 -11.64 69.99
CA ASP A 540 11.07 -12.26 69.63
C ASP A 540 10.48 -11.73 68.29
N ASN A 541 11.15 -10.75 67.66
CA ASN A 541 10.70 -10.12 66.42
C ASN A 541 11.02 -10.99 65.21
N TYR A 542 10.11 -10.93 64.23
CA TYR A 542 10.24 -11.60 62.95
C TYR A 542 10.62 -10.58 61.89
N ILE A 543 11.28 -11.02 60.83
CA ILE A 543 11.34 -10.23 59.60
C ILE A 543 9.90 -10.05 59.11
N GLN A 544 9.54 -8.83 58.73
CA GLN A 544 8.21 -8.45 58.30
C GLN A 544 8.21 -8.06 56.83
N TRP A 545 7.07 -8.21 56.18
CA TRP A 545 6.85 -7.80 54.80
C TRP A 545 5.48 -7.13 54.63
N SER A 546 5.33 -6.29 53.62
CA SER A 546 4.04 -5.72 53.23
C SER A 546 3.98 -5.35 51.75
N VAL A 547 2.75 -5.28 51.24
CA VAL A 547 2.39 -4.54 50.03
C VAL A 547 1.56 -3.36 50.52
N GLY A 548 2.11 -2.14 50.44
CA GLY A 548 1.59 -0.95 51.12
C GLY A 548 1.99 -0.85 52.60
N ASP A 549 1.20 -0.16 53.43
CA ASP A 549 1.63 0.29 54.77
C ASP A 549 1.47 -0.73 55.92
N ASN A 550 0.86 -1.89 55.68
CA ASN A 550 0.52 -2.86 56.74
C ASN A 550 1.49 -4.06 56.79
N PHE A 551 2.45 -4.03 57.72
CA PHE A 551 3.45 -5.09 57.91
C PHE A 551 2.87 -6.37 58.54
N GLN A 552 3.31 -7.51 58.01
CA GLN A 552 2.98 -8.85 58.48
C GLN A 552 4.25 -9.64 58.77
N ASN A 553 4.24 -10.45 59.83
CA ASN A 553 5.39 -11.31 60.16
C ASN A 553 5.59 -12.38 59.07
N SER A 554 6.84 -12.53 58.63
CA SER A 554 7.27 -13.70 57.87
C SER A 554 7.46 -14.92 58.78
N PRO A 555 7.70 -16.12 58.23
CA PRO A 555 8.13 -17.28 59.00
C PRO A 555 9.55 -17.17 59.60
N ILE A 556 10.31 -16.13 59.26
CA ILE A 556 11.71 -15.97 59.70
C ILE A 556 11.77 -15.13 60.98
N ASN A 557 12.14 -15.76 62.08
CA ASN A 557 12.66 -15.11 63.28
C ASN A 557 14.20 -15.26 63.26
N PRO A 558 14.97 -14.16 63.14
CA PRO A 558 16.44 -14.24 63.18
C PRO A 558 16.99 -14.77 64.50
N THR A 559 17.95 -15.71 64.44
CA THR A 559 18.52 -16.41 65.60
C THR A 559 20.05 -16.48 65.54
N ALA A 560 20.74 -16.49 66.69
CA ALA A 560 22.19 -16.75 66.75
C ALA A 560 22.51 -18.19 67.19
N GLU A 561 22.20 -19.16 66.34
CA GLU A 561 22.55 -20.57 66.60
C GLU A 561 24.06 -20.84 66.50
N THR A 562 24.76 -20.00 65.72
CA THR A 562 26.18 -20.11 65.37
C THR A 562 26.77 -18.74 65.05
N LEU A 563 28.08 -18.56 65.22
CA LEU A 563 28.83 -17.36 64.81
C LEU A 563 29.26 -17.41 63.33
N ILE A 564 28.35 -17.84 62.44
CA ILE A 564 28.54 -17.88 60.98
C ILE A 564 27.29 -17.32 60.30
N HIS A 565 27.42 -16.86 59.06
CA HIS A 565 26.27 -16.37 58.30
C HIS A 565 25.21 -17.47 58.11
N LEU A 566 23.96 -17.10 58.33
CA LEU A 566 22.79 -17.95 58.17
C LEU A 566 21.97 -17.47 56.97
N LEU A 567 21.84 -18.34 55.97
CA LEU A 567 20.89 -18.16 54.89
C LEU A 567 19.50 -18.64 55.33
N ARG A 568 18.49 -17.77 55.21
CA ARG A 568 17.08 -18.09 55.42
C ARG A 568 16.25 -17.50 54.28
N SER A 569 15.18 -18.18 53.90
CA SER A 569 14.29 -17.72 52.83
C SER A 569 12.83 -18.13 53.08
N PHE A 570 11.91 -17.42 52.44
CA PHE A 570 10.50 -17.80 52.39
C PHE A 570 9.87 -17.41 51.05
N SER A 571 8.80 -18.11 50.66
CA SER A 571 8.07 -17.81 49.43
C SER A 571 7.10 -16.66 49.65
N LEU A 572 7.36 -15.51 49.02
CA LEU A 572 6.41 -14.40 48.93
C LEU A 572 5.21 -14.78 48.07
N TYR A 573 5.43 -15.50 46.98
CA TYR A 573 4.38 -15.92 46.06
C TYR A 573 3.25 -16.70 46.72
N SER A 574 3.59 -17.56 47.69
CA SER A 574 2.63 -18.31 48.49
C SER A 574 1.80 -17.43 49.45
N LEU A 575 2.30 -16.25 49.80
CA LEU A 575 1.72 -15.34 50.79
C LEU A 575 0.85 -14.22 50.19
N GLY A 576 0.93 -13.96 48.89
CA GLY A 576 0.02 -13.01 48.22
C GLY A 576 0.58 -12.28 46.99
N PRO A 577 1.81 -11.74 47.02
CA PRO A 577 2.42 -11.06 45.87
C PRO A 577 2.61 -12.01 44.69
N ARG A 578 1.76 -11.90 43.66
CA ARG A 578 1.71 -12.85 42.52
C ARG A 578 1.82 -12.17 41.16
N ASP A 579 2.08 -10.87 41.12
CA ASP A 579 2.24 -10.09 39.92
C ASP A 579 3.33 -9.04 40.15
N MET A 580 3.85 -8.45 39.07
CA MET A 580 4.94 -7.47 39.19
C MET A 580 4.51 -6.19 39.90
N ALA A 581 3.23 -5.79 39.82
CA ALA A 581 2.74 -4.61 40.51
C ALA A 581 2.84 -4.77 42.04
N SER A 582 2.38 -5.89 42.57
CA SER A 582 2.48 -6.21 44.01
C SER A 582 3.92 -6.42 44.48
N ILE A 583 4.80 -6.94 43.62
CA ILE A 583 6.24 -7.08 43.94
C ILE A 583 6.94 -5.72 43.97
N ASN A 584 6.62 -4.80 43.05
CA ASN A 584 7.17 -3.44 43.02
C ASN A 584 6.77 -2.63 44.28
N GLU A 585 5.61 -2.93 44.86
CA GLU A 585 5.14 -2.34 46.12
C GLU A 585 5.64 -3.07 47.38
N LEU A 586 6.54 -4.05 47.23
CA LEU A 586 7.05 -4.83 48.35
C LEU A 586 7.92 -3.98 49.28
N ASN A 587 7.63 -4.08 50.57
CA ASN A 587 8.42 -3.54 51.65
C ASN A 587 8.91 -4.70 52.53
N ILE A 588 10.16 -4.62 52.98
CA ILE A 588 10.75 -5.56 53.93
C ILE A 588 11.24 -4.78 55.14
N GLN A 589 10.91 -5.26 56.34
CA GLN A 589 11.30 -4.60 57.59
C GLN A 589 11.83 -5.61 58.61
N PHE A 590 12.79 -5.20 59.44
CA PHE A 590 13.17 -5.92 60.64
C PHE A 590 13.44 -4.95 61.79
N VAL A 591 13.00 -5.30 63.00
CA VAL A 591 13.27 -4.53 64.22
C VAL A 591 14.10 -5.39 65.15
N ASN A 592 15.32 -4.97 65.48
CA ASN A 592 16.17 -5.76 66.37
C ASN A 592 15.68 -5.64 67.83
N GLY A 593 15.05 -6.71 68.33
CA GLY A 593 14.52 -6.74 69.69
C GLY A 593 15.54 -7.12 70.78
N ASP A 594 16.77 -7.48 70.42
CA ASP A 594 17.81 -7.79 71.40
C ASP A 594 18.27 -6.50 72.09
N PRO A 595 18.46 -6.48 73.43
CA PRO A 595 18.82 -5.26 74.15
C PRO A 595 20.29 -4.84 73.99
N SER A 596 21.16 -5.66 73.42
CA SER A 596 22.62 -5.44 73.47
C SER A 596 23.44 -5.97 72.31
N ILE A 597 22.87 -6.81 71.45
CA ILE A 597 23.60 -7.47 70.36
C ILE A 597 23.00 -7.02 69.04
N GLU A 598 23.88 -6.55 68.16
CA GLU A 598 23.56 -6.21 66.78
C GLU A 598 23.35 -7.46 65.91
N ILE A 599 22.64 -7.27 64.79
CA ILE A 599 22.54 -8.26 63.72
C ILE A 599 23.01 -7.61 62.42
N GLU A 600 23.77 -8.35 61.63
CA GLU A 600 24.41 -7.87 60.41
C GLU A 600 23.82 -8.61 59.21
N PHE A 601 23.34 -7.89 58.20
CA PHE A 601 22.82 -8.45 56.94
C PHE A 601 23.81 -8.24 55.80
N ASP A 602 24.24 -9.33 55.16
CA ASP A 602 25.16 -9.31 54.00
C ASP A 602 24.43 -9.12 52.67
N LYS A 603 23.34 -9.89 52.49
CA LYS A 603 22.55 -9.84 51.26
C LYS A 603 21.09 -10.07 51.55
N ILE A 604 20.24 -9.21 50.99
CA ILE A 604 18.79 -9.37 50.97
C ILE A 604 18.35 -9.27 49.52
N TRP A 605 17.65 -10.29 49.02
CA TRP A 605 17.26 -10.32 47.61
C TRP A 605 15.99 -11.13 47.37
N LEU A 606 15.39 -10.88 46.22
CA LEU A 606 14.31 -11.67 45.64
C LEU A 606 14.87 -12.54 44.53
N ASP A 607 14.54 -13.83 44.53
CA ASP A 607 14.58 -14.66 43.34
C ASP A 607 13.16 -14.66 42.74
N ILE A 608 13.00 -14.06 41.55
CA ILE A 608 11.71 -13.94 40.87
C ILE A 608 11.78 -14.75 39.59
N THR A 609 10.93 -15.76 39.49
CA THR A 609 10.79 -16.56 38.27
C THR A 609 9.64 -16.00 37.44
N ILE A 610 9.88 -15.75 36.16
CA ILE A 610 8.86 -15.27 35.21
C ILE A 610 8.72 -16.18 34.00
N SER A 611 7.63 -15.98 33.26
CA SER A 611 7.38 -16.56 31.95
C SER A 611 7.14 -15.45 30.92
N PRO A 612 7.73 -15.56 29.72
CA PRO A 612 7.31 -14.77 28.57
C PRO A 612 5.87 -15.13 28.17
N THR A 613 5.25 -14.30 27.31
CA THR A 613 3.84 -14.45 26.94
C THR A 613 3.61 -14.27 25.44
N ILE A 614 2.79 -15.16 24.85
CA ILE A 614 2.36 -15.07 23.45
C ILE A 614 0.85 -14.80 23.40
N TYR A 615 0.47 -13.85 22.56
CA TYR A 615 -0.90 -13.51 22.21
C TYR A 615 -1.16 -13.86 20.75
N ILE A 616 -2.08 -14.80 20.49
CA ILE A 616 -2.43 -15.23 19.14
C ILE A 616 -3.81 -14.71 18.78
N TYR A 617 -3.86 -13.88 17.74
CA TYR A 617 -5.06 -13.31 17.14
C TYR A 617 -5.34 -13.98 15.81
N ARG A 618 -6.63 -14.21 15.54
CA ARG A 618 -7.12 -14.72 14.25
C ARG A 618 -8.11 -13.74 13.64
N TRP A 619 -8.18 -13.74 12.32
CA TRP A 619 -9.06 -12.84 11.58
C TRP A 619 -10.48 -13.37 11.52
N ALA A 620 -11.44 -12.56 11.96
CA ALA A 620 -12.84 -12.72 11.60
C ALA A 620 -13.13 -11.89 10.35
N ASP A 621 -13.34 -12.57 9.22
CA ASP A 621 -13.72 -11.97 7.95
C ASP A 621 -15.25 -11.94 7.86
N ILE A 622 -15.84 -10.80 8.20
CA ILE A 622 -17.28 -10.64 8.35
C ILE A 622 -17.84 -9.94 7.11
N THR A 623 -18.76 -10.60 6.42
CA THR A 623 -19.56 -10.00 5.34
C THR A 623 -20.99 -9.78 5.84
N VAL A 624 -21.47 -8.53 5.77
CA VAL A 624 -22.82 -8.15 6.16
C VAL A 624 -23.66 -7.88 4.93
N THR A 625 -24.81 -8.56 4.85
CA THR A 625 -25.80 -8.36 3.78
C THR A 625 -27.17 -8.03 4.36
N ASP A 626 -28.00 -7.36 3.57
CA ASP A 626 -29.42 -7.21 3.84
C ASP A 626 -30.20 -8.50 3.52
N SER A 627 -31.54 -8.46 3.65
CA SER A 627 -32.43 -9.60 3.42
C SER A 627 -32.45 -10.17 1.99
N ILE A 628 -31.92 -9.45 0.98
CA ILE A 628 -31.87 -9.89 -0.42
C ILE A 628 -30.44 -10.11 -0.93
N GLY A 629 -29.44 -10.00 -0.05
CA GLY A 629 -28.02 -10.22 -0.38
C GLY A 629 -27.28 -8.96 -0.82
N GLN A 630 -27.86 -7.76 -0.70
CA GLN A 630 -27.15 -6.51 -0.94
C GLN A 630 -26.15 -6.26 0.19
N LEU A 631 -24.92 -5.89 -0.15
CA LEU A 631 -23.84 -5.61 0.80
C LEU A 631 -24.15 -4.36 1.64
N VAL A 632 -23.96 -4.45 2.95
CA VAL A 632 -24.29 -3.38 3.93
C VAL A 632 -23.00 -2.66 4.33
N SER A 633 -22.85 -1.42 3.86
CA SER A 633 -21.75 -0.54 4.26
C SER A 633 -22.10 0.19 5.54
N GLY A 634 -21.13 0.35 6.45
CA GLY A 634 -21.33 1.09 7.71
C GLY A 634 -21.99 0.29 8.83
N ALA A 635 -22.04 -1.04 8.73
CA ALA A 635 -22.44 -1.88 9.87
C ALA A 635 -21.26 -1.99 10.85
N GLU A 636 -21.51 -1.68 12.12
CA GLU A 636 -20.55 -1.75 13.21
C GLU A 636 -20.62 -3.12 13.90
N ILE A 637 -19.47 -3.69 14.24
CA ILE A 637 -19.35 -4.95 14.94
C ILE A 637 -18.75 -4.68 16.33
N SER A 638 -19.57 -4.79 17.37
CA SER A 638 -19.09 -4.77 18.77
C SER A 638 -19.09 -6.18 19.33
N ALA A 639 -18.05 -6.56 20.09
CA ALA A 639 -17.92 -7.94 20.56
C ALA A 639 -17.55 -8.00 22.03
N ASN A 640 -18.20 -8.90 22.76
CA ASN A 640 -17.91 -9.19 24.16
C ASN A 640 -17.35 -10.60 24.31
N LEU A 641 -16.34 -10.78 25.16
CA LEU A 641 -15.87 -12.09 25.60
C LEU A 641 -17.02 -12.81 26.32
N GLN A 642 -17.33 -14.04 25.91
CA GLN A 642 -18.44 -14.77 26.52
C GLN A 642 -18.19 -15.18 27.98
N SER A 643 -16.92 -15.40 28.35
CA SER A 643 -16.55 -15.86 29.70
C SER A 643 -16.69 -14.78 30.77
N THR A 644 -16.41 -13.52 30.43
CA THR A 644 -16.39 -12.38 31.36
C THR A 644 -17.50 -11.37 31.10
N GLY A 645 -18.04 -11.32 29.88
CA GLY A 645 -18.99 -10.30 29.43
C GLY A 645 -18.34 -8.93 29.18
N VAL A 646 -17.01 -8.84 29.27
CA VAL A 646 -16.25 -7.62 28.98
C VAL A 646 -16.09 -7.49 27.47
N GLU A 647 -16.05 -6.25 26.98
CA GLU A 647 -15.79 -5.92 25.58
C GLU A 647 -14.43 -6.49 25.12
N ALA A 648 -14.31 -6.80 23.84
CA ALA A 648 -13.06 -7.24 23.25
C ALA A 648 -11.99 -6.16 23.45
N TYR A 649 -10.81 -6.58 23.85
CA TYR A 649 -9.65 -5.72 24.07
C TYR A 649 -8.41 -6.41 23.53
N TYR A 650 -7.35 -5.64 23.33
CA TYR A 650 -6.15 -6.02 22.60
C TYR A 650 -4.92 -5.80 23.47
N TYR A 651 -4.15 -6.86 23.66
CA TYR A 651 -2.78 -6.76 24.16
C TYR A 651 -1.87 -6.29 23.01
N THR A 652 -1.19 -5.18 23.21
CA THR A 652 -0.20 -4.61 22.28
C THR A 652 1.10 -4.30 23.03
N ALA A 653 2.17 -3.98 22.30
CA ALA A 653 3.44 -3.56 22.88
C ALA A 653 3.30 -2.35 23.83
N GLU A 654 2.30 -1.49 23.58
CA GLU A 654 1.99 -0.30 24.39
C GLU A 654 1.04 -0.61 25.57
N GLY A 655 0.65 -1.87 25.75
CA GLY A 655 -0.26 -2.32 26.81
C GLY A 655 -1.63 -2.74 26.30
N ILE A 656 -2.62 -2.77 27.19
CA ILE A 656 -3.99 -3.16 26.84
C ILE A 656 -4.72 -1.97 26.22
N GLN A 657 -5.32 -2.17 25.05
CA GLN A 657 -6.09 -1.19 24.28
C GLN A 657 -7.49 -1.74 23.95
N ASP A 658 -8.43 -0.86 23.61
CA ASP A 658 -9.77 -1.18 23.11
C ASP A 658 -9.81 -1.36 21.58
N HIS A 659 -8.72 -1.05 20.89
CA HIS A 659 -8.52 -1.27 19.46
C HIS A 659 -7.23 -2.08 19.19
N PRO A 660 -7.08 -2.69 18.00
CA PRO A 660 -5.83 -3.32 17.59
C PRO A 660 -4.66 -2.35 17.58
N ALA A 661 -3.43 -2.86 17.67
CA ALA A 661 -2.21 -2.03 17.60
C ALA A 661 -2.15 -1.17 16.32
N ASP A 662 -1.49 -0.01 16.39
CA ASP A 662 -1.40 0.95 15.28
C ASP A 662 -0.81 0.32 14.00
N GLU A 663 0.15 -0.59 14.12
CA GLU A 663 0.72 -1.33 12.99
C GLU A 663 -0.32 -2.22 12.31
N VAL A 664 -1.22 -2.83 13.08
CA VAL A 664 -2.31 -3.68 12.58
C VAL A 664 -3.40 -2.83 11.92
N LEU A 665 -3.76 -1.70 12.53
CA LEU A 665 -4.69 -0.74 11.95
C LEU A 665 -4.18 -0.19 10.60
N ARG A 666 -2.89 0.17 10.54
CA ARG A 666 -2.23 0.59 9.30
C ARG A 666 -2.24 -0.51 8.24
N TYR A 667 -2.00 -1.76 8.63
CA TYR A 667 -2.10 -2.91 7.72
C TYR A 667 -3.51 -3.06 7.13
N LEU A 668 -4.55 -2.90 7.95
CA LEU A 668 -5.94 -2.97 7.51
C LEU A 668 -6.40 -1.74 6.70
N GLY A 669 -5.61 -0.66 6.67
CA GLY A 669 -6.04 0.62 6.10
C GLY A 669 -7.17 1.27 6.91
N LYS A 670 -7.16 1.07 8.23
CA LYS A 670 -8.22 1.44 9.18
C LYS A 670 -7.67 2.32 10.31
N THR A 671 -8.58 2.91 11.07
CA THR A 671 -8.35 3.70 12.27
C THR A 671 -8.99 3.04 13.48
N ALA A 672 -8.67 3.51 14.68
CA ALA A 672 -9.31 3.05 15.91
C ALA A 672 -10.84 3.24 15.91
N ASP A 673 -11.36 4.20 15.14
CA ASP A 673 -12.79 4.52 15.08
C ASP A 673 -13.58 3.65 14.07
N ASP A 674 -12.91 2.98 13.12
CA ASP A 674 -13.60 2.33 12.00
C ASP A 674 -13.09 0.91 11.64
N PHE A 675 -12.14 0.37 12.41
CA PHE A 675 -11.61 -0.99 12.19
C PHE A 675 -12.67 -2.09 12.30
N ASN A 676 -13.73 -1.84 13.07
CA ASN A 676 -14.85 -2.74 13.28
C ASN A 676 -16.10 -2.35 12.47
N VAL A 677 -15.95 -1.51 11.45
CA VAL A 677 -17.05 -1.03 10.59
C VAL A 677 -16.89 -1.55 9.16
N THR A 678 -17.97 -2.09 8.59
CA THR A 678 -17.96 -2.59 7.21
C THR A 678 -17.71 -1.50 6.19
N GLY A 679 -16.86 -1.81 5.21
CA GLY A 679 -16.61 -0.95 4.05
C GLY A 679 -17.77 -0.96 3.05
N ILE A 680 -17.59 -0.25 1.93
CA ILE A 680 -18.56 -0.16 0.83
C ILE A 680 -18.88 -1.52 0.19
N ASP A 681 -18.00 -2.49 0.36
CA ASP A 681 -18.13 -3.88 -0.07
C ASP A 681 -18.85 -4.75 0.96
N GLY A 682 -19.38 -4.16 2.04
CA GLY A 682 -20.08 -4.85 3.12
C GLY A 682 -19.20 -5.78 3.94
N LYS A 683 -17.87 -5.66 3.84
CA LYS A 683 -16.91 -6.51 4.54
C LYS A 683 -16.15 -5.75 5.60
N VAL A 684 -15.75 -6.47 6.65
CA VAL A 684 -14.77 -6.02 7.64
C VAL A 684 -13.93 -7.21 8.08
N ARG A 685 -12.62 -6.98 8.27
CA ARG A 685 -11.69 -7.95 8.84
C ARG A 685 -11.28 -7.46 10.22
N ILE A 686 -11.58 -8.23 11.26
CA ILE A 686 -11.32 -7.84 12.66
C ILE A 686 -10.44 -8.91 13.32
N PRO A 687 -9.33 -8.55 13.97
CA PRO A 687 -8.56 -9.50 14.74
C PRO A 687 -9.27 -9.77 16.07
N TYR A 688 -9.31 -11.03 16.47
CA TYR A 688 -9.83 -11.42 17.79
C TYR A 688 -8.80 -12.32 18.48
N LEU A 689 -8.52 -12.00 19.75
CA LEU A 689 -7.62 -12.82 20.56
C LEU A 689 -8.22 -14.21 20.69
N SER A 690 -7.45 -15.22 20.34
CA SER A 690 -7.90 -16.59 20.25
C SER A 690 -7.21 -17.49 21.28
N GLU A 691 -5.93 -17.20 21.57
CA GLU A 691 -5.11 -17.95 22.53
C GLU A 691 -4.15 -17.00 23.26
N ILE A 692 -3.95 -17.24 24.56
CA ILE A 692 -2.85 -16.70 25.36
C ILE A 692 -2.00 -17.88 25.82
N ARG A 693 -0.68 -17.76 25.76
CA ARG A 693 0.26 -18.79 26.19
C ARG A 693 1.34 -18.21 27.10
N ASN A 694 1.51 -18.85 28.25
CA ASN A 694 2.61 -18.68 29.21
C ASN A 694 2.72 -19.95 30.08
N LEU A 695 3.81 -20.08 30.84
CA LEU A 695 4.08 -21.25 31.68
C LEU A 695 3.27 -21.32 32.97
N ARG A 696 2.51 -20.26 33.32
CA ARG A 696 1.62 -20.28 34.50
C ARG A 696 0.40 -21.18 34.27
N VAL A 697 -0.01 -21.34 33.02
CA VAL A 697 -1.25 -22.03 32.66
C VAL A 697 -0.94 -23.46 32.20
N ASN A 698 -1.01 -24.43 33.13
CA ASN A 698 -0.73 -25.86 32.87
C ASN A 698 -1.63 -26.52 31.79
N ASN A 699 -2.74 -25.91 31.41
CA ASN A 699 -3.57 -26.35 30.28
C ASN A 699 -4.30 -25.14 29.66
N PRO A 700 -3.81 -24.58 28.54
CA PRO A 700 -4.14 -23.22 28.14
C PRO A 700 -5.29 -23.08 27.12
N TYR A 701 -6.19 -24.06 26.97
CA TYR A 701 -7.35 -23.96 26.07
C TYR A 701 -8.47 -23.06 26.63
N LEU A 702 -8.15 -21.80 26.92
CA LEU A 702 -9.18 -20.77 26.92
C LEU A 702 -9.51 -20.48 25.47
N ASN A 703 -10.42 -21.28 24.88
CA ASN A 703 -11.02 -20.93 23.61
C ASN A 703 -11.78 -19.63 23.84
N MET A 704 -11.15 -18.53 23.46
CA MET A 704 -11.79 -17.23 23.52
C MET A 704 -12.92 -17.23 22.51
N THR A 705 -14.12 -17.15 23.04
CA THR A 705 -15.34 -17.10 22.25
C THR A 705 -15.97 -15.75 22.49
N TYR A 706 -16.46 -15.17 21.40
CA TYR A 706 -17.07 -13.85 21.43
C TYR A 706 -18.53 -13.95 21.06
N ARG A 707 -19.32 -13.10 21.69
CA ARG A 707 -20.66 -12.76 21.23
C ARG A 707 -20.56 -11.35 20.67
N ALA A 708 -20.64 -11.26 19.35
CA ALA A 708 -20.68 -10.00 18.64
C ALA A 708 -22.12 -9.57 18.37
N GLU A 709 -22.36 -8.27 18.41
CA GLU A 709 -23.56 -7.61 17.92
C GLU A 709 -23.16 -6.86 16.64
N VAL A 710 -23.77 -7.23 15.52
CA VAL A 710 -23.62 -6.51 14.26
C VAL A 710 -24.78 -5.52 14.19
N ALA A 711 -24.49 -4.23 14.28
CA ALA A 711 -25.47 -3.16 14.28
C ALA A 711 -25.33 -2.29 13.03
N PHE A 712 -26.45 -1.88 12.45
CA PHE A 712 -26.51 -0.95 11.33
C PHE A 712 -27.54 0.12 11.67
N GLU A 713 -27.07 1.36 11.88
CA GLU A 713 -27.90 2.51 12.18
C GLU A 713 -28.05 3.37 10.92
N SER A 714 -29.28 3.78 10.61
CA SER A 714 -29.55 4.57 9.40
C SER A 714 -30.83 5.37 9.51
N ASP A 715 -30.75 6.68 9.28
CA ASP A 715 -31.92 7.55 9.14
C ASP A 715 -32.85 7.11 7.99
N LEU A 716 -32.29 6.48 6.94
CA LEU A 716 -33.02 6.09 5.73
C LEU A 716 -33.68 4.72 5.84
N TRP A 717 -32.98 3.76 6.47
CA TRP A 717 -33.39 2.36 6.49
C TRP A 717 -33.73 1.81 7.88
N GLY A 718 -33.62 2.67 8.91
CA GLY A 718 -33.84 2.33 10.31
C GLY A 718 -32.68 1.54 10.91
N ASP A 719 -32.79 1.27 12.21
CA ASP A 719 -31.76 0.56 12.96
C ASP A 719 -32.03 -0.94 12.95
N HIS A 720 -31.01 -1.73 12.63
CA HIS A 720 -31.08 -3.19 12.59
C HIS A 720 -29.88 -3.77 13.29
N SER A 721 -30.08 -4.89 13.98
CA SER A 721 -28.96 -5.61 14.59
C SER A 721 -29.14 -7.12 14.55
N LYS A 722 -28.02 -7.85 14.63
CA LYS A 722 -28.00 -9.31 14.71
C LYS A 722 -26.81 -9.81 15.51
N GLN A 723 -27.06 -10.82 16.34
CA GLN A 723 -26.00 -11.50 17.07
C GLN A 723 -25.20 -12.45 16.17
N LEU A 724 -23.88 -12.40 16.34
CA LEU A 724 -22.90 -13.27 15.72
C LEU A 724 -22.06 -13.97 16.81
N PHE A 725 -21.84 -15.27 16.67
CA PHE A 725 -20.95 -16.03 17.55
C PHE A 725 -19.62 -16.28 16.84
N ILE A 726 -18.54 -15.76 17.41
CA ILE A 726 -17.19 -15.88 16.84
C ILE A 726 -16.40 -16.88 17.70
N VAL A 727 -15.91 -17.92 17.04
CA VAL A 727 -15.12 -19.01 17.63
C VAL A 727 -14.06 -19.42 16.62
N PHE A 728 -12.83 -19.63 17.06
CA PHE A 728 -11.76 -20.14 16.21
C PHE A 728 -11.39 -21.57 16.56
N GLN A 729 -10.77 -22.27 15.60
CA GLN A 729 -9.95 -23.43 15.95
C GLN A 729 -8.74 -22.92 16.72
N THR A 730 -8.31 -23.69 17.70
CA THR A 730 -7.26 -23.31 18.65
C THR A 730 -6.34 -24.49 18.83
N TYR A 731 -5.09 -24.24 19.22
CA TYR A 731 -4.07 -25.26 19.49
C TYR A 731 -3.74 -26.12 18.26
N MET A 732 -2.48 -26.07 17.82
CA MET A 732 -1.97 -26.76 16.62
C MET A 732 -2.56 -26.30 15.28
N ALA A 733 -3.66 -25.55 15.26
CA ALA A 733 -4.22 -24.93 14.05
C ALA A 733 -3.44 -23.66 13.69
N LEU A 734 -2.31 -23.83 13.00
CA LEU A 734 -1.38 -22.77 12.60
C LEU A 734 -1.14 -22.75 11.07
N SER A 735 -2.06 -23.31 10.29
CA SER A 735 -2.05 -23.21 8.83
C SER A 735 -2.68 -21.90 8.36
N GLU A 736 -2.38 -21.48 7.12
CA GLU A 736 -2.99 -20.30 6.48
C GLU A 736 -4.53 -20.35 6.51
N GLU A 737 -5.11 -21.52 6.26
CA GLU A 737 -6.57 -21.73 6.33
C GLU A 737 -7.16 -21.50 7.74
N SER A 738 -6.36 -21.70 8.79
CA SER A 738 -6.78 -21.55 10.19
C SER A 738 -6.50 -20.18 10.79
N ALA A 739 -5.71 -19.35 10.09
CA ALA A 739 -5.38 -17.98 10.48
C ALA A 739 -6.59 -17.03 10.40
N SER A 740 -7.57 -17.36 9.56
CA SER A 740 -8.78 -16.58 9.35
C SER A 740 -10.03 -17.46 9.40
N ARG A 741 -11.20 -16.82 9.56
CA ARG A 741 -12.50 -17.46 9.45
C ARG A 741 -13.52 -16.50 8.87
N GLU A 742 -14.22 -16.97 7.84
CA GLU A 742 -15.33 -16.23 7.22
C GLU A 742 -16.64 -16.35 8.02
N PHE A 743 -17.36 -15.24 8.12
CA PHE A 743 -18.70 -15.13 8.69
C PHE A 743 -19.60 -14.32 7.77
N ILE A 744 -20.79 -14.84 7.47
CA ILE A 744 -21.81 -14.14 6.70
C ILE A 744 -22.97 -13.80 7.62
N VAL A 745 -23.28 -12.50 7.73
CA VAL A 745 -24.36 -11.98 8.59
C VAL A 745 -25.43 -11.35 7.71
N VAL A 746 -26.63 -11.91 7.75
CA VAL A 746 -27.81 -11.38 7.05
C VAL A 746 -28.67 -10.59 8.03
N LEU A 747 -28.82 -9.28 7.84
CA LEU A 747 -29.77 -8.46 8.61
C LEU A 747 -31.19 -8.70 8.08
N ASP A 748 -31.91 -9.64 8.71
CA ASP A 748 -33.10 -10.29 8.15
C ASP A 748 -34.26 -9.33 7.80
N ASN A 749 -34.33 -8.16 8.46
CA ASN A 749 -35.39 -7.16 8.26
C ASN A 749 -34.92 -5.90 7.53
N LEU A 750 -33.64 -5.85 7.14
CA LEU A 750 -33.08 -4.74 6.37
C LEU A 750 -33.29 -4.97 4.88
N LEU A 751 -33.67 -3.90 4.17
CA LEU A 751 -33.73 -3.88 2.70
C LEU A 751 -33.12 -2.57 2.21
N ILE A 752 -31.84 -2.61 1.84
CA ILE A 752 -31.13 -1.46 1.29
C ILE A 752 -31.53 -1.28 -0.18
N ARG A 753 -31.81 -0.05 -0.56
CA ARG A 753 -32.03 0.33 -1.95
C ARG A 753 -30.94 1.34 -2.31
N LEU A 754 -30.18 1.05 -3.36
CA LEU A 754 -29.12 1.92 -3.86
C LEU A 754 -29.49 2.47 -5.25
N PRO A 755 -28.89 3.60 -5.68
CA PRO A 755 -28.82 3.96 -7.09
C PRO A 755 -28.02 2.92 -7.90
N ASP A 756 -28.18 2.95 -9.22
CA ASP A 756 -27.46 2.10 -10.17
C ASP A 756 -27.12 2.94 -11.41
N LEU A 757 -26.01 3.66 -11.37
CA LEU A 757 -25.62 4.49 -12.49
C LEU A 757 -25.15 3.62 -13.65
N SER A 758 -25.39 4.08 -14.87
CA SER A 758 -24.95 3.35 -16.04
C SER A 758 -24.73 4.27 -17.23
N ILE A 759 -23.75 3.86 -18.04
CA ILE A 759 -23.40 4.50 -19.30
C ILE A 759 -23.03 3.46 -20.35
N ALA A 760 -23.37 3.75 -21.61
CA ALA A 760 -22.96 2.97 -22.76
C ALA A 760 -22.33 3.88 -23.84
N SER A 761 -21.59 3.29 -24.79
CA SER A 761 -20.99 4.05 -25.91
C SER A 761 -22.02 4.85 -26.74
N GLY A 762 -23.28 4.38 -26.78
CA GLY A 762 -24.39 5.10 -27.41
C GLY A 762 -24.77 6.42 -26.72
N ASP A 763 -24.42 6.58 -25.46
CA ASP A 763 -24.78 7.73 -24.60
C ASP A 763 -23.76 8.86 -24.64
N ILE A 764 -22.64 8.64 -25.31
CA ILE A 764 -21.56 9.61 -25.49
C ILE A 764 -21.75 10.25 -26.88
N SER A 765 -21.67 11.58 -26.99
CA SER A 765 -21.67 12.26 -28.29
C SER A 765 -20.77 13.48 -28.31
N PHE A 766 -20.26 13.83 -29.49
CA PHE A 766 -19.29 14.92 -29.67
C PHE A 766 -19.91 16.03 -30.52
N SER A 767 -19.64 17.28 -30.12
CA SER A 767 -20.01 18.48 -30.88
C SER A 767 -18.81 19.42 -31.02
N PRO A 768 -18.36 19.75 -32.24
CA PRO A 768 -18.86 19.27 -33.54
C PRO A 768 -18.48 17.80 -33.81
N LYS A 769 -19.24 17.11 -34.68
CA LYS A 769 -19.02 15.68 -35.04
C LYS A 769 -17.69 15.46 -35.79
N TYR A 770 -17.26 16.43 -36.59
CA TYR A 770 -15.99 16.43 -37.29
C TYR A 770 -15.11 17.54 -36.73
N VAL A 771 -14.00 17.13 -36.13
CA VAL A 771 -13.14 18.02 -35.36
C VAL A 771 -11.85 18.25 -36.15
N THR A 772 -11.37 19.48 -36.24
CA THR A 772 -10.01 19.76 -36.71
C THR A 772 -9.07 19.88 -35.53
N TYR A 773 -7.79 19.56 -35.70
CA TYR A 773 -6.81 19.77 -34.63
C TYR A 773 -6.87 21.25 -34.18
N GLY A 774 -6.76 21.48 -32.87
CA GLY A 774 -6.80 22.79 -32.21
C GLY A 774 -8.21 23.31 -31.88
N SER A 775 -9.26 22.53 -32.15
CA SER A 775 -10.66 22.97 -31.94
C SER A 775 -11.19 22.54 -30.57
N ASP A 776 -12.11 23.33 -30.02
CA ASP A 776 -12.88 22.93 -28.84
C ASP A 776 -13.95 21.90 -29.24
N VAL A 777 -14.08 20.87 -28.41
CA VAL A 777 -15.06 19.80 -28.54
C VAL A 777 -15.86 19.71 -27.24
N ILE A 778 -17.18 19.57 -27.38
CA ILE A 778 -18.06 19.28 -26.26
C ILE A 778 -18.42 17.80 -26.31
N VAL A 779 -18.11 17.08 -25.23
CA VAL A 779 -18.54 15.70 -24.99
C VAL A 779 -19.85 15.76 -24.22
N HIS A 780 -20.96 15.43 -24.86
CA HIS A 780 -22.26 15.26 -24.21
C HIS A 780 -22.39 13.83 -23.70
N ILE A 781 -22.77 13.70 -22.42
CA ILE A 781 -22.78 12.45 -21.68
C ILE A 781 -24.18 12.25 -21.11
N TYR A 782 -24.84 11.17 -21.51
CA TYR A 782 -26.15 10.78 -20.99
C TYR A 782 -26.00 9.65 -19.96
N ILE A 783 -26.36 9.91 -18.72
CA ILE A 783 -26.20 8.97 -17.60
C ILE A 783 -27.57 8.48 -17.17
N ARG A 784 -27.73 7.17 -17.00
CA ARG A 784 -28.96 6.57 -16.47
C ARG A 784 -28.75 6.14 -15.04
N ASN A 785 -29.77 6.25 -14.21
CA ASN A 785 -29.86 5.61 -12.91
C ASN A 785 -30.95 4.53 -12.97
N LEU A 786 -30.56 3.27 -13.05
CA LEU A 786 -31.46 2.11 -13.09
C LEU A 786 -32.01 1.77 -11.70
N GLY A 787 -31.43 2.36 -10.65
CA GLY A 787 -31.79 2.18 -9.26
C GLY A 787 -33.08 2.93 -8.90
N LYS A 788 -33.58 2.67 -7.70
CA LYS A 788 -34.84 3.26 -7.19
C LYS A 788 -34.62 4.44 -6.23
N ILE A 789 -33.37 4.81 -6.01
CA ILE A 789 -32.96 5.95 -5.18
C ILE A 789 -32.26 6.97 -6.06
N VAL A 790 -32.41 8.25 -5.73
CA VAL A 790 -31.74 9.36 -6.40
C VAL A 790 -30.23 9.29 -6.15
N ALA A 791 -29.43 9.59 -7.17
CA ALA A 791 -27.99 9.78 -7.06
C ALA A 791 -27.69 11.27 -7.13
N THR A 792 -27.12 11.86 -6.08
CA THR A 792 -26.80 13.30 -6.02
C THR A 792 -25.30 13.54 -6.09
N ASN A 793 -24.89 14.62 -6.74
CA ASN A 793 -23.50 15.04 -6.92
C ASN A 793 -22.59 13.95 -7.49
N VAL A 794 -23.09 13.22 -8.49
CA VAL A 794 -22.35 12.15 -9.18
C VAL A 794 -21.19 12.75 -9.95
N LEU A 795 -19.96 12.38 -9.59
CA LEU A 795 -18.75 12.78 -10.32
C LEU A 795 -18.67 12.02 -11.66
N VAL A 796 -18.42 12.77 -12.73
CA VAL A 796 -18.29 12.26 -14.10
C VAL A 796 -17.00 12.80 -14.71
N GLU A 797 -16.18 11.92 -15.26
CA GLU A 797 -14.87 12.25 -15.78
C GLU A 797 -14.71 11.75 -17.21
N ALA A 798 -13.99 12.51 -18.04
CA ALA A 798 -13.63 12.11 -19.40
C ALA A 798 -12.11 11.94 -19.54
N TYR A 799 -11.68 10.85 -20.16
CA TYR A 799 -10.29 10.45 -20.32
C TYR A 799 -9.93 10.14 -21.78
N ASP A 800 -8.67 10.40 -22.11
CA ASP A 800 -7.98 9.88 -23.31
C ASP A 800 -6.76 9.07 -22.83
N GLY A 801 -6.88 7.74 -22.85
CA GLY A 801 -5.96 6.87 -22.09
C GLY A 801 -5.97 7.24 -20.61
N ASP A 802 -4.81 7.47 -20.01
CA ASP A 802 -4.68 7.88 -18.60
C ASP A 802 -4.84 9.41 -18.37
N LYS A 803 -5.01 10.19 -19.44
CA LYS A 803 -5.07 11.66 -19.34
C LYS A 803 -6.51 12.13 -19.09
N LEU A 804 -6.72 12.79 -17.96
CA LEU A 804 -7.98 13.49 -17.67
C LEU A 804 -8.17 14.69 -18.60
N LEU A 805 -9.32 14.73 -19.27
CA LEU A 805 -9.72 15.78 -20.21
C LEU A 805 -10.58 16.85 -19.52
N GLY A 806 -11.37 16.43 -18.54
CA GLY A 806 -12.21 17.28 -17.72
C GLY A 806 -13.14 16.44 -16.83
N MET A 807 -13.80 17.12 -15.90
CA MET A 807 -14.74 16.52 -14.97
C MET A 807 -15.94 17.43 -14.73
N THR A 808 -17.06 16.86 -14.31
CA THR A 808 -18.29 17.58 -13.97
C THR A 808 -19.06 16.77 -12.93
N SER A 809 -20.06 17.38 -12.28
CA SER A 809 -20.99 16.66 -11.41
C SER A 809 -22.44 16.82 -11.85
N VAL A 810 -23.26 15.81 -11.59
CA VAL A 810 -24.67 15.79 -11.99
C VAL A 810 -25.53 15.05 -10.98
N ASP A 811 -26.79 15.48 -10.82
CA ASP A 811 -27.80 14.73 -10.08
C ASP A 811 -28.60 13.86 -11.06
N VAL A 812 -28.77 12.58 -10.73
CA VAL A 812 -29.54 11.62 -11.54
C VAL A 812 -30.69 11.07 -10.70
N ALA A 813 -31.91 11.48 -11.04
CA ALA A 813 -33.12 11.05 -10.35
C ALA A 813 -33.30 9.51 -10.41
N ALA A 814 -34.03 8.97 -9.42
CA ALA A 814 -34.32 7.54 -9.34
C ALA A 814 -35.02 7.03 -10.60
N SER A 815 -34.53 5.92 -11.17
CA SER A 815 -35.10 5.29 -12.37
C SER A 815 -35.22 6.24 -13.57
N ASP A 816 -34.36 7.26 -13.63
CA ASP A 816 -34.36 8.31 -14.66
C ASP A 816 -32.93 8.53 -15.21
N SER A 817 -32.73 9.61 -15.93
CA SER A 817 -31.49 9.95 -16.61
C SER A 817 -31.18 11.44 -16.55
N ALA A 818 -29.90 11.77 -16.67
CA ALA A 818 -29.44 13.15 -16.74
C ALA A 818 -28.42 13.32 -17.86
N ILE A 819 -28.33 14.54 -18.41
CA ILE A 819 -27.32 14.91 -19.41
C ILE A 819 -26.35 15.88 -18.74
N THR A 820 -25.07 15.62 -18.92
CA THR A 820 -24.00 16.56 -18.59
C THR A 820 -23.06 16.72 -19.77
N SER A 821 -22.14 17.68 -19.69
CA SER A 821 -21.17 17.93 -20.74
C SER A 821 -19.81 18.32 -20.21
N ILE A 822 -18.76 17.84 -20.88
CA ILE A 822 -17.37 18.22 -20.63
C ILE A 822 -16.82 18.86 -21.90
N THR A 823 -16.18 20.02 -21.77
CA THR A 823 -15.52 20.70 -22.89
C THR A 823 -14.02 20.49 -22.82
N TRP A 824 -13.40 20.14 -23.96
CA TRP A 824 -11.96 19.94 -24.07
C TRP A 824 -11.45 20.41 -25.44
N ASN A 825 -10.18 20.83 -25.51
CA ASN A 825 -9.53 21.26 -26.75
C ASN A 825 -8.66 20.14 -27.32
N THR A 826 -8.74 19.90 -28.63
CA THR A 826 -7.97 18.81 -29.27
C THR A 826 -6.47 19.07 -29.39
N GLY A 827 -5.99 20.30 -29.20
CA GLY A 827 -4.57 20.65 -29.33
C GLY A 827 -4.00 20.19 -30.67
N ASP A 828 -2.76 19.69 -30.69
CA ASP A 828 -2.07 19.26 -31.93
C ASP A 828 -2.43 17.83 -32.39
N ARG A 829 -3.56 17.28 -31.93
CA ARG A 829 -3.93 15.88 -32.14
C ARG A 829 -4.71 15.69 -33.44
N ALA A 830 -4.35 14.69 -34.24
CA ALA A 830 -5.05 14.27 -35.46
C ALA A 830 -5.08 12.73 -35.57
N GLY A 831 -6.22 12.17 -35.98
CA GLY A 831 -6.45 10.73 -35.99
C GLY A 831 -7.74 10.34 -35.26
N GLU A 832 -7.93 9.05 -35.02
CA GLU A 832 -9.08 8.50 -34.28
C GLU A 832 -8.68 8.19 -32.82
N TYR A 833 -9.43 8.72 -31.85
CA TYR A 833 -9.13 8.61 -30.42
C TYR A 833 -10.33 8.09 -29.63
N PRO A 834 -10.18 7.04 -28.78
CA PRO A 834 -11.23 6.63 -27.86
C PRO A 834 -11.33 7.60 -26.68
N ILE A 835 -12.51 8.17 -26.45
CA ILE A 835 -12.80 8.96 -25.26
C ILE A 835 -13.56 8.09 -24.28
N THR A 836 -12.96 7.82 -23.12
CA THR A 836 -13.55 7.02 -22.04
C THR A 836 -14.24 7.93 -21.03
N ILE A 837 -15.49 7.64 -20.71
CA ILE A 837 -16.23 8.29 -19.64
C ILE A 837 -16.29 7.34 -18.45
N VAL A 838 -15.95 7.84 -17.27
CA VAL A 838 -16.02 7.11 -16.00
C VAL A 838 -16.94 7.87 -15.05
N ILE A 839 -17.86 7.14 -14.42
CA ILE A 839 -18.84 7.68 -13.47
C ILE A 839 -18.53 7.16 -12.07
N ASN A 840 -18.56 8.05 -11.08
CA ASN A 840 -18.35 7.71 -9.67
C ASN A 840 -17.10 6.83 -9.45
N ARG A 841 -15.99 7.19 -10.11
CA ARG A 841 -14.72 6.43 -10.09
C ARG A 841 -14.25 6.14 -8.68
N GLU A 842 -14.33 7.16 -7.82
CA GLU A 842 -13.91 7.14 -6.41
C GLU A 842 -14.88 6.38 -5.50
N ARG A 843 -16.01 5.88 -6.02
CA ARG A 843 -17.05 5.12 -5.29
C ARG A 843 -17.58 5.82 -4.03
N THR A 844 -17.52 7.15 -4.00
CA THR A 844 -18.04 7.97 -2.90
C THR A 844 -19.56 7.85 -2.73
N LEU A 845 -20.27 7.52 -3.81
CA LEU A 845 -21.68 7.13 -3.77
C LEU A 845 -21.79 5.60 -3.80
N GLN A 846 -22.58 5.02 -2.89
CA GLN A 846 -22.83 3.58 -2.91
C GLN A 846 -23.85 3.20 -4.00
N GLU A 847 -23.53 2.21 -4.82
CA GLU A 847 -24.36 1.76 -5.95
C GLU A 847 -24.60 0.26 -5.93
N SER A 848 -25.67 -0.21 -6.56
CA SER A 848 -25.92 -1.65 -6.67
C SER A 848 -25.04 -2.34 -7.71
N ASN A 849 -24.48 -1.59 -8.67
CA ASN A 849 -23.57 -2.09 -9.70
C ASN A 849 -22.60 -0.98 -10.10
N TYR A 850 -21.30 -1.30 -10.10
CA TYR A 850 -20.24 -0.39 -10.56
C TYR A 850 -19.67 -0.79 -11.93
N LEU A 851 -20.00 -1.99 -12.43
CA LEU A 851 -19.42 -2.53 -13.68
C LEU A 851 -19.98 -1.85 -14.95
N ASN A 852 -21.03 -1.06 -14.79
CA ASN A 852 -21.74 -0.32 -15.83
C ASN A 852 -21.42 1.19 -15.82
N ASN A 853 -20.42 1.62 -15.04
CA ASN A 853 -20.05 3.03 -14.88
C ASN A 853 -18.97 3.53 -15.86
N GLU A 854 -18.53 2.69 -16.79
CA GLU A 854 -17.49 3.06 -17.76
C GLU A 854 -17.91 2.72 -19.19
N ALA A 855 -17.71 3.65 -20.12
CA ALA A 855 -17.89 3.43 -21.54
C ALA A 855 -16.99 4.32 -22.39
N SER A 856 -16.60 3.85 -23.58
CA SER A 856 -15.76 4.61 -24.51
C SER A 856 -16.43 4.84 -25.86
N LYS A 857 -16.10 5.96 -26.52
CA LYS A 857 -16.51 6.26 -27.90
C LYS A 857 -15.40 6.98 -28.67
N ASN A 858 -15.20 6.58 -29.93
CA ASN A 858 -14.16 7.16 -30.77
C ASN A 858 -14.57 8.53 -31.34
N ILE A 859 -13.62 9.46 -31.38
CA ILE A 859 -13.70 10.73 -32.08
C ILE A 859 -12.60 10.82 -33.15
N THR A 860 -12.92 11.36 -34.33
CA THR A 860 -11.93 11.56 -35.41
C THR A 860 -11.58 13.03 -35.55
N VAL A 861 -10.27 13.34 -35.52
CA VAL A 861 -9.72 14.69 -35.64
C VAL A 861 -8.92 14.83 -36.94
N SER A 862 -9.28 15.81 -37.78
CA SER A 862 -8.77 16.03 -39.14
C SER A 862 -7.67 17.11 -39.22
N VAL A 863 -6.87 17.07 -40.30
CA VAL A 863 -5.72 17.96 -40.58
C VAL A 863 -6.09 19.03 -41.65
N PRO A 864 -5.63 20.29 -41.56
CA PRO A 864 -5.86 21.38 -42.52
C PRO A 864 -5.17 21.19 -43.89
N ILE A 865 -5.46 22.09 -44.83
CA ILE A 865 -5.03 22.06 -46.25
C ILE A 865 -3.50 21.94 -46.39
N SER A 866 -3.06 20.97 -47.19
CA SER A 866 -1.66 20.73 -47.56
C SER A 866 -1.40 21.16 -49.01
N ASP A 867 -0.15 21.49 -49.34
CA ASP A 867 0.31 21.75 -50.72
C ASP A 867 0.16 20.51 -51.64
N GLU A 868 -0.06 19.32 -51.06
CA GLU A 868 -0.29 18.06 -51.78
C GLU A 868 -1.76 17.83 -52.19
N ASP A 869 -2.70 18.65 -51.69
CA ASP A 869 -4.12 18.54 -52.02
C ASP A 869 -4.40 18.98 -53.47
N PHE A 870 -5.32 18.30 -54.15
CA PHE A 870 -5.82 18.70 -55.45
C PHE A 870 -6.95 19.74 -55.30
N VAL A 871 -6.57 21.03 -55.36
CA VAL A 871 -7.47 22.16 -55.09
C VAL A 871 -8.10 22.74 -56.36
N ILE A 872 -9.43 22.84 -56.38
CA ILE A 872 -10.25 23.58 -57.36
C ILE A 872 -10.86 24.81 -56.67
N GLY A 873 -10.85 25.96 -57.35
CA GLY A 873 -11.15 27.29 -56.76
C GLY A 873 -9.90 28.06 -56.33
N GLY A 874 -8.72 27.42 -56.36
CA GLY A 874 -7.42 28.06 -56.17
C GLY A 874 -6.83 28.64 -57.45
N PRO A 875 -5.72 29.41 -57.37
CA PRO A 875 -5.13 30.12 -58.52
C PRO A 875 -4.69 29.21 -59.67
N LYS A 876 -4.39 27.94 -59.40
CA LYS A 876 -3.98 26.95 -60.42
C LYS A 876 -5.17 26.38 -61.21
N TYR A 877 -6.30 26.17 -60.54
CA TYR A 877 -7.50 25.56 -61.12
C TYR A 877 -8.75 26.26 -60.58
N PRO A 878 -9.10 27.47 -61.05
CA PRO A 878 -10.32 28.16 -60.60
C PRO A 878 -11.58 27.36 -60.98
N THR A 879 -11.60 26.79 -62.19
CA THR A 879 -12.65 25.86 -62.67
C THR A 879 -12.01 24.76 -63.50
N MET A 880 -12.59 23.56 -63.49
CA MET A 880 -12.09 22.40 -64.21
C MET A 880 -13.23 21.63 -64.89
N ASN A 881 -13.09 21.31 -66.17
CA ASN A 881 -14.03 20.49 -66.94
C ASN A 881 -13.31 19.29 -67.52
N VAL A 882 -13.85 18.09 -67.30
CA VAL A 882 -13.22 16.81 -67.65
C VAL A 882 -14.21 15.94 -68.41
N THR A 883 -13.79 15.34 -69.52
CA THR A 883 -14.64 14.48 -70.38
C THR A 883 -14.21 13.01 -70.44
N GLY A 884 -13.22 12.62 -69.61
CA GLY A 884 -12.66 11.28 -69.52
C GLY A 884 -12.33 10.89 -68.08
N PRO A 885 -11.60 9.79 -67.83
CA PRO A 885 -11.22 9.40 -66.47
C PRO A 885 -10.24 10.40 -65.84
N LEU A 886 -10.40 10.67 -64.54
CA LEU A 886 -9.52 11.48 -63.71
C LEU A 886 -9.18 10.71 -62.44
N ASP A 887 -7.95 10.21 -62.37
CA ASP A 887 -7.41 9.50 -61.21
C ASP A 887 -6.56 10.47 -60.35
N ILE A 888 -6.87 10.60 -59.06
CA ILE A 888 -6.20 11.50 -58.12
C ILE A 888 -5.68 10.70 -56.92
N SER A 889 -4.41 10.87 -56.56
CA SER A 889 -3.78 10.18 -55.42
C SER A 889 -3.55 11.10 -54.20
N SER A 890 -4.44 12.07 -54.00
CA SER A 890 -4.45 13.00 -52.86
C SER A 890 -5.89 13.41 -52.52
N ASN A 891 -6.09 14.25 -51.48
CA ASN A 891 -7.42 14.82 -51.21
C ASN A 891 -7.85 15.72 -52.36
N ILE A 892 -9.15 15.75 -52.65
CA ILE A 892 -9.74 16.71 -53.58
C ILE A 892 -10.45 17.80 -52.76
N LYS A 893 -10.11 19.06 -52.98
CA LYS A 893 -10.77 20.19 -52.30
C LYS A 893 -11.34 21.17 -53.32
N ILE A 894 -12.65 21.39 -53.27
CA ILE A 894 -13.36 22.41 -54.06
C ILE A 894 -13.75 23.52 -53.09
N ILE A 895 -13.15 24.70 -53.26
CA ILE A 895 -13.25 25.81 -52.31
C ILE A 895 -13.72 27.08 -53.01
N GLY A 896 -14.19 28.07 -52.25
CA GLY A 896 -14.61 29.36 -52.81
C GLY A 896 -15.76 29.18 -53.80
N ASP A 897 -15.68 29.79 -54.98
CA ASP A 897 -16.62 29.62 -56.10
C ASP A 897 -16.13 28.58 -57.13
N GLY A 898 -15.16 27.74 -56.75
CA GLY A 898 -14.53 26.77 -57.63
C GLY A 898 -15.49 25.71 -58.15
N ARG A 899 -15.34 25.31 -59.42
CA ARG A 899 -16.25 24.33 -60.07
C ARG A 899 -15.50 23.21 -60.77
N LEU A 900 -15.80 21.96 -60.41
CA LEU A 900 -15.35 20.75 -61.10
C LEU A 900 -16.53 20.09 -61.83
N THR A 901 -16.45 19.99 -63.15
CA THR A 901 -17.45 19.31 -64.00
C THR A 901 -16.85 18.06 -64.63
N MET A 902 -17.39 16.89 -64.29
CA MET A 902 -17.15 15.62 -64.98
C MET A 902 -18.30 15.38 -65.96
N ASN A 903 -18.02 15.36 -67.26
CA ASN A 903 -18.99 15.16 -68.34
C ASN A 903 -18.66 13.87 -69.09
N GLY A 904 -19.13 12.73 -68.56
CA GLY A 904 -18.65 11.39 -68.88
C GLY A 904 -17.36 11.00 -68.14
N GLY A 905 -17.00 9.71 -68.14
CA GLY A 905 -15.77 9.20 -67.51
C GLY A 905 -15.89 8.90 -66.00
N THR A 906 -14.77 8.64 -65.33
CA THR A 906 -14.73 8.30 -63.89
C THR A 906 -13.78 9.22 -63.14
N LEU A 907 -14.27 9.93 -62.11
CA LEU A 907 -13.44 10.57 -61.10
C LEU A 907 -13.12 9.54 -60.02
N ARG A 908 -11.83 9.23 -59.81
CA ARG A 908 -11.41 8.21 -58.86
C ARG A 908 -10.29 8.68 -57.96
N ILE A 909 -10.46 8.49 -56.65
CA ILE A 909 -9.39 8.70 -55.65
C ILE A 909 -8.66 7.38 -55.41
N LEU A 910 -7.35 7.38 -55.65
CA LEU A 910 -6.43 6.26 -55.47
C LEU A 910 -5.65 6.44 -54.16
N GLN A 911 -5.95 5.65 -53.13
CA GLN A 911 -5.28 5.69 -51.84
C GLN A 911 -4.12 4.68 -51.79
N ALA A 912 -3.02 5.06 -51.14
CA ALA A 912 -1.88 4.19 -50.89
C ALA A 912 -1.63 4.05 -49.37
N GLY A 913 -1.45 2.80 -48.90
CA GLY A 913 -1.20 2.51 -47.48
C GLY A 913 -2.42 2.78 -46.58
N SER A 914 -2.16 3.26 -45.36
CA SER A 914 -3.16 3.63 -44.33
C SER A 914 -3.69 5.06 -44.46
N SER A 915 -3.50 5.71 -45.61
CA SER A 915 -3.87 7.12 -45.83
C SER A 915 -5.35 7.26 -46.13
N ASN A 916 -6.09 8.04 -45.32
CA ASN A 916 -7.52 8.30 -45.53
C ASN A 916 -7.72 9.58 -46.37
N PHE A 917 -7.75 9.46 -47.71
CA PHE A 917 -8.04 10.62 -48.59
C PHE A 917 -9.55 10.90 -48.68
N ALA A 918 -9.92 12.19 -48.72
CA ALA A 918 -11.31 12.65 -48.80
C ALA A 918 -11.55 13.60 -50.00
N LEU A 919 -12.81 13.77 -50.37
CA LEU A 919 -13.26 14.86 -51.25
C LEU A 919 -14.05 15.87 -50.41
N THR A 920 -13.65 17.15 -50.42
CA THR A 920 -14.35 18.21 -49.68
C THR A 920 -14.81 19.30 -50.62
N ILE A 921 -16.05 19.77 -50.44
CA ILE A 921 -16.65 20.90 -51.14
C ILE A 921 -17.09 21.91 -50.07
N SER A 922 -16.62 23.14 -50.18
CA SER A 922 -16.80 24.20 -49.18
C SER A 922 -16.96 25.57 -49.84
N GLY A 923 -17.41 26.60 -49.12
CA GLY A 923 -17.77 27.89 -49.70
C GLY A 923 -19.00 27.77 -50.60
N GLU A 924 -18.92 28.31 -51.81
CA GLU A 924 -19.89 28.17 -52.90
C GLU A 924 -19.41 27.13 -53.94
N GLY A 925 -18.50 26.24 -53.54
CA GLY A 925 -17.84 25.29 -54.43
C GLY A 925 -18.82 24.31 -55.05
N THR A 926 -18.57 23.89 -56.29
CA THR A 926 -19.51 23.06 -57.07
C THR A 926 -18.84 21.82 -57.66
N LEU A 927 -19.42 20.64 -57.43
CA LEU A 927 -19.10 19.40 -58.16
C LEU A 927 -20.29 18.99 -59.05
N GLU A 928 -20.03 18.76 -60.33
CA GLU A 928 -21.03 18.27 -61.28
C GLU A 928 -20.58 16.95 -61.92
N LEU A 929 -21.43 15.93 -61.85
CA LEU A 929 -21.28 14.67 -62.55
C LEU A 929 -22.41 14.57 -63.58
N LEU A 930 -22.07 14.61 -64.86
CA LEU A 930 -23.01 14.71 -65.98
C LEU A 930 -22.78 13.57 -67.00
N ASN A 931 -23.84 13.21 -67.72
CA ASN A 931 -23.79 12.41 -68.96
C ASN A 931 -22.98 11.11 -68.85
N GLY A 932 -23.26 10.29 -67.84
CA GLY A 932 -22.61 9.00 -67.63
C GLY A 932 -21.32 9.06 -66.81
N ALA A 933 -20.98 10.21 -66.21
CA ALA A 933 -19.88 10.30 -65.27
C ALA A 933 -20.09 9.45 -64.00
N ALA A 934 -19.01 8.98 -63.38
CA ALA A 934 -19.02 8.25 -62.12
C ALA A 934 -17.98 8.79 -61.12
N PHE A 935 -18.31 8.84 -59.82
CA PHE A 935 -17.34 9.06 -58.74
C PHE A 935 -17.16 7.80 -57.89
N THR A 936 -15.91 7.46 -57.56
CA THR A 936 -15.57 6.29 -56.71
C THR A 936 -14.22 6.48 -56.00
N THR A 937 -13.96 5.72 -54.96
CA THR A 937 -12.64 5.62 -54.30
C THR A 937 -12.14 4.18 -54.27
N SER A 938 -10.86 3.97 -53.96
CA SER A 938 -10.23 2.64 -53.86
C SER A 938 -10.40 1.99 -52.47
N THR A 939 -10.70 2.78 -51.46
CA THR A 939 -10.94 2.43 -50.05
C THR A 939 -12.04 3.36 -49.49
N THR A 940 -12.61 3.03 -48.33
CA THR A 940 -13.70 3.81 -47.74
C THR A 940 -13.30 5.27 -47.57
N ALA A 941 -14.10 6.18 -48.13
CA ALA A 941 -13.83 7.61 -48.08
C ALA A 941 -15.12 8.42 -47.98
N THR A 942 -15.03 9.59 -47.36
CA THR A 942 -16.16 10.51 -47.24
C THR A 942 -16.04 11.62 -48.28
N MET A 943 -17.12 11.88 -49.01
CA MET A 943 -17.35 13.14 -49.71
C MET A 943 -18.09 14.07 -48.75
N PHE A 944 -17.45 15.18 -48.39
CA PHE A 944 -17.97 16.14 -47.42
C PHE A 944 -18.35 17.44 -48.12
N LEU A 945 -19.57 17.91 -47.87
CA LEU A 945 -20.10 19.19 -48.33
C LEU A 945 -20.41 20.04 -47.10
N ASN A 946 -19.94 21.28 -47.05
CA ASN A 946 -20.27 22.22 -45.98
C ASN A 946 -20.50 23.63 -46.53
N GLU A 947 -20.88 24.54 -45.62
CA GLU A 947 -21.23 25.93 -45.98
C GLU A 947 -22.33 25.96 -47.05
N SER A 948 -22.12 26.57 -48.22
CA SER A 948 -23.09 26.66 -49.32
C SER A 948 -22.69 25.79 -50.52
N ALA A 949 -21.99 24.68 -50.27
CA ALA A 949 -21.46 23.80 -51.30
C ALA A 949 -22.56 23.16 -52.16
N THR A 950 -22.30 22.99 -53.46
CA THR A 950 -23.24 22.42 -54.43
C THR A 950 -22.73 21.09 -55.01
N LEU A 951 -23.57 20.06 -55.01
CA LEU A 951 -23.36 18.82 -55.75
C LEU A 951 -24.51 18.57 -56.73
N LEU A 952 -24.18 18.38 -57.99
CA LEU A 952 -25.13 17.99 -59.03
C LEU A 952 -24.71 16.64 -59.65
N VAL A 953 -25.60 15.66 -59.61
CA VAL A 953 -25.42 14.37 -60.29
C VAL A 953 -26.58 14.15 -61.26
N ARG A 954 -26.30 14.22 -62.56
CA ARG A 954 -27.31 14.08 -63.63
C ARG A 954 -26.90 13.01 -64.64
N ASP A 955 -27.77 12.01 -64.83
CA ASP A 955 -27.51 10.87 -65.71
C ASP A 955 -26.17 10.15 -65.36
N SER A 956 -25.84 10.11 -64.07
CA SER A 956 -24.50 9.81 -63.54
C SER A 956 -24.56 9.01 -62.23
N SER A 957 -23.40 8.60 -61.69
CA SER A 957 -23.35 7.74 -60.50
C SER A 957 -22.29 8.11 -59.46
N ILE A 958 -22.58 7.79 -58.20
CA ILE A 958 -21.62 7.76 -57.10
C ILE A 958 -21.57 6.33 -56.58
N ARG A 959 -20.41 5.69 -56.58
CA ARG A 959 -20.25 4.25 -56.32
C ARG A 959 -19.57 3.98 -54.97
N LEU A 960 -19.79 2.80 -54.40
CA LEU A 960 -19.09 2.34 -53.20
C LEU A 960 -17.56 2.29 -53.42
N PRO A 961 -16.74 2.52 -52.38
CA PRO A 961 -17.09 2.69 -50.96
C PRO A 961 -17.11 4.17 -50.50
N VAL A 962 -17.80 5.05 -51.24
CA VAL A 962 -17.98 6.46 -50.84
C VAL A 962 -19.10 6.59 -49.80
N THR A 963 -18.96 7.48 -48.81
CA THR A 963 -20.03 8.01 -47.95
C THR A 963 -20.26 9.49 -48.25
N LEU A 964 -21.51 9.94 -48.38
CA LEU A 964 -21.84 11.36 -48.56
C LEU A 964 -22.18 11.97 -47.19
N ALA A 965 -21.56 13.09 -46.86
CA ALA A 965 -21.87 13.87 -45.67
C ALA A 965 -22.14 15.34 -46.06
N ALA A 966 -23.33 15.84 -45.73
CA ALA A 966 -23.77 17.19 -46.09
C ALA A 966 -24.10 18.01 -44.83
N GLU A 967 -23.36 19.09 -44.65
CA GLU A 967 -23.43 20.06 -43.55
C GLU A 967 -23.69 21.48 -44.08
N GLY A 968 -23.92 22.43 -43.15
CA GLY A 968 -24.22 23.81 -43.52
C GLY A 968 -25.50 23.92 -44.36
N ASP A 969 -25.56 24.92 -45.23
CA ASP A 969 -26.64 25.17 -46.20
C ASP A 969 -26.36 24.51 -47.57
N SER A 970 -25.64 23.38 -47.60
CA SER A 970 -25.24 22.72 -48.84
C SER A 970 -26.44 22.26 -49.69
N GLU A 971 -26.31 22.32 -51.02
CA GLU A 971 -27.33 21.92 -51.99
C GLU A 971 -26.91 20.68 -52.78
N LEU A 972 -27.72 19.61 -52.72
CA LEU A 972 -27.46 18.35 -53.40
C LEU A 972 -28.61 18.04 -54.37
N THR A 973 -28.31 17.94 -55.66
CA THR A 973 -29.28 17.63 -56.72
C THR A 973 -28.94 16.32 -57.43
N PHE A 974 -29.89 15.37 -57.46
CA PHE A 974 -29.76 14.07 -58.12
C PHE A 974 -30.87 13.89 -59.17
N ILE A 975 -30.51 13.71 -60.43
CA ILE A 975 -31.46 13.56 -61.54
C ILE A 975 -31.07 12.34 -62.36
N ASN A 976 -31.93 11.32 -62.43
CA ASN A 976 -31.62 10.07 -63.12
C ASN A 976 -30.27 9.47 -62.67
N ALA A 977 -30.00 9.52 -61.35
CA ALA A 977 -28.71 9.18 -60.76
C ALA A 977 -28.74 7.82 -60.03
N VAL A 978 -27.59 7.16 -59.96
CA VAL A 978 -27.38 5.93 -59.17
C VAL A 978 -26.35 6.19 -58.08
N ILE A 979 -26.79 6.12 -56.81
CA ILE A 979 -25.98 6.42 -55.63
C ILE A 979 -25.85 5.15 -54.79
N ASP A 980 -24.68 4.52 -54.81
CA ASP A 980 -24.42 3.32 -54.00
C ASP A 980 -24.00 3.64 -52.55
N SER A 981 -24.25 4.86 -52.09
CA SER A 981 -23.74 5.44 -50.85
C SER A 981 -24.86 5.79 -49.86
N THR A 982 -24.53 5.93 -48.58
CA THR A 982 -25.40 6.58 -47.59
C THR A 982 -25.19 8.10 -47.62
N LEU A 983 -26.24 8.85 -47.28
CA LEU A 983 -26.18 10.30 -47.06
C LEU A 983 -26.39 10.59 -45.57
N GLU A 984 -25.43 11.28 -44.97
CA GLU A 984 -25.45 11.73 -43.58
C GLU A 984 -25.53 13.26 -43.49
N CYS A 985 -26.36 13.75 -42.56
CA CYS A 985 -26.49 15.15 -42.18
C CYS A 985 -26.46 15.23 -40.64
N SER A 986 -25.52 15.96 -40.04
CA SER A 986 -25.42 16.04 -38.57
C SER A 986 -26.56 16.85 -37.93
N ALA A 987 -26.55 16.92 -36.59
CA ALA A 987 -27.49 17.69 -35.79
C ALA A 987 -27.49 19.21 -36.10
N SER A 988 -26.45 19.74 -36.74
CA SER A 988 -26.34 21.15 -37.12
C SER A 988 -26.55 21.41 -38.62
N SER A 989 -26.82 20.37 -39.42
CA SER A 989 -26.96 20.52 -40.87
C SER A 989 -28.26 21.24 -41.25
N ARG A 990 -28.20 22.10 -42.27
CA ARG A 990 -29.33 22.78 -42.92
C ARG A 990 -29.40 22.45 -44.43
N ALA A 991 -28.78 21.34 -44.83
CA ALA A 991 -28.62 20.97 -46.23
C ALA A 991 -29.95 20.74 -46.94
N THR A 992 -30.01 21.07 -48.23
CA THR A 992 -31.16 20.81 -49.10
C THR A 992 -30.84 19.73 -50.13
N VAL A 993 -31.70 18.72 -50.23
CA VAL A 993 -31.51 17.57 -51.13
C VAL A 993 -32.68 17.42 -52.08
N ASP A 994 -32.46 17.65 -53.36
CA ASP A 994 -33.45 17.45 -54.42
C ASP A 994 -33.10 16.20 -55.25
N SER A 995 -33.99 15.22 -55.28
CA SER A 995 -33.76 13.98 -56.03
C SER A 995 -34.95 13.63 -56.92
N THR A 996 -34.69 13.29 -58.18
CA THR A 996 -35.71 12.91 -59.17
C THR A 996 -35.28 11.68 -59.95
N ASN A 997 -36.15 10.67 -60.07
CA ASN A 997 -35.95 9.43 -60.84
C ASN A 997 -34.61 8.74 -60.52
N SER A 998 -34.16 8.77 -59.27
CA SER A 998 -32.83 8.32 -58.86
C SER A 998 -32.91 7.12 -57.91
N THR A 999 -31.83 6.36 -57.78
CA THR A 999 -31.75 5.19 -56.89
C THR A 999 -30.63 5.36 -55.88
N PHE A 1000 -30.93 5.16 -54.60
CA PHE A 1000 -29.98 5.02 -53.50
C PHE A 1000 -29.96 3.56 -53.05
N SER A 1001 -28.79 2.92 -52.98
CA SER A 1001 -28.71 1.50 -52.58
C SER A 1001 -28.55 1.27 -51.08
N LYS A 1002 -28.33 2.33 -50.29
CA LYS A 1002 -28.17 2.30 -48.83
C LYS A 1002 -29.26 3.13 -48.13
N PRO A 1003 -29.68 2.74 -46.92
CA PRO A 1003 -30.65 3.51 -46.14
C PRO A 1003 -30.04 4.82 -45.64
N TRP A 1004 -30.86 5.85 -45.49
CA TRP A 1004 -30.47 7.11 -44.83
C TRP A 1004 -30.79 7.02 -43.34
N THR A 1005 -29.82 6.56 -42.54
CA THR A 1005 -29.95 6.39 -41.08
C THR A 1005 -29.51 7.62 -40.28
N GLY A 1006 -28.80 8.56 -40.92
CA GLY A 1006 -28.20 9.73 -40.28
C GLY A 1006 -28.63 11.05 -40.90
N PHE A 1007 -29.89 11.19 -41.32
CA PHE A 1007 -30.40 12.44 -41.92
C PHE A 1007 -30.97 13.38 -40.84
N GLY A 1008 -30.13 14.24 -40.25
CA GLY A 1008 -30.45 15.07 -39.08
C GLY A 1008 -30.40 16.59 -39.26
N GLY A 1009 -30.49 17.30 -38.14
CA GLY A 1009 -30.46 18.77 -38.06
C GLY A 1009 -31.76 19.43 -38.52
N ASP A 1010 -31.65 20.51 -39.28
CA ASP A 1010 -32.76 21.19 -39.97
C ASP A 1010 -32.76 20.89 -41.49
N ALA A 1011 -32.03 19.86 -41.93
CA ALA A 1011 -31.91 19.48 -43.33
C ALA A 1011 -33.27 19.12 -43.98
N VAL A 1012 -33.42 19.42 -45.27
CA VAL A 1012 -34.66 19.24 -46.04
C VAL A 1012 -34.39 18.41 -47.29
N ALA A 1013 -35.19 17.37 -47.54
CA ALA A 1013 -35.10 16.58 -48.77
C ALA A 1013 -36.43 16.55 -49.54
N HIS A 1014 -36.35 16.63 -50.86
CA HIS A 1014 -37.45 16.51 -51.82
C HIS A 1014 -37.17 15.36 -52.80
N LEU A 1015 -37.82 14.21 -52.57
CA LEU A 1015 -37.53 12.98 -53.29
C LEU A 1015 -38.68 12.63 -54.24
N THR A 1016 -38.45 12.63 -55.56
CA THR A 1016 -39.46 12.39 -56.59
C THR A 1016 -39.17 11.12 -57.35
N ASP A 1017 -40.00 10.09 -57.18
CA ASP A 1017 -39.79 8.78 -57.82
C ASP A 1017 -38.39 8.21 -57.54
N VAL A 1018 -38.00 8.24 -56.26
CA VAL A 1018 -36.70 7.79 -55.77
C VAL A 1018 -36.84 6.40 -55.15
N ALA A 1019 -35.95 5.48 -55.54
CA ALA A 1019 -35.82 4.18 -54.91
C ALA A 1019 -34.75 4.23 -53.80
N ILE A 1020 -35.12 3.91 -52.56
CA ILE A 1020 -34.22 3.93 -51.39
C ILE A 1020 -34.71 2.91 -50.34
N PRO A 1021 -33.83 2.11 -49.69
CA PRO A 1021 -34.24 1.05 -48.76
C PRO A 1021 -35.01 1.54 -47.52
N ALA A 1022 -34.54 2.60 -46.88
CA ALA A 1022 -35.18 3.21 -45.71
C ALA A 1022 -34.68 4.65 -45.51
N ILE A 1023 -35.49 5.47 -44.84
CA ILE A 1023 -35.18 6.85 -44.47
C ILE A 1023 -35.60 7.05 -43.01
N ASP A 1024 -34.69 7.53 -42.17
CA ASP A 1024 -34.90 7.77 -40.75
C ASP A 1024 -34.47 9.21 -40.37
N PRO A 1025 -35.36 10.21 -40.54
CA PRO A 1025 -35.05 11.60 -40.19
C PRO A 1025 -34.81 11.75 -38.67
N LYS A 1026 -33.80 12.55 -38.30
CA LYS A 1026 -33.44 12.87 -36.92
C LYS A 1026 -33.64 14.36 -36.62
N GLN A 1027 -33.81 14.70 -35.35
CA GLN A 1027 -34.04 16.08 -34.89
C GLN A 1027 -35.18 16.78 -35.67
N ASN A 1028 -34.91 17.92 -36.33
CA ASN A 1028 -35.89 18.75 -37.02
C ASN A 1028 -35.95 18.50 -38.54
N ALA A 1029 -35.20 17.51 -39.05
CA ALA A 1029 -35.07 17.26 -40.48
C ALA A 1029 -36.41 16.86 -41.11
N LYS A 1030 -36.62 17.27 -42.37
CA LYS A 1030 -37.88 17.08 -43.11
C LYS A 1030 -37.62 16.41 -44.45
N VAL A 1031 -38.31 15.30 -44.71
CA VAL A 1031 -38.24 14.62 -46.02
C VAL A 1031 -39.62 14.59 -46.67
N TYR A 1032 -39.72 15.15 -47.87
CA TYR A 1032 -40.92 15.18 -48.69
C TYR A 1032 -40.79 14.16 -49.83
N VAL A 1033 -41.66 13.15 -49.81
CA VAL A 1033 -41.66 12.08 -50.81
C VAL A 1033 -42.77 12.34 -51.83
N TYR A 1034 -42.39 12.52 -53.08
CA TYR A 1034 -43.23 12.74 -54.23
C TYR A 1034 -43.29 11.50 -55.13
N GLY A 1035 -44.42 11.33 -55.80
CA GLY A 1035 -44.62 10.38 -56.89
C GLY A 1035 -45.15 11.09 -58.13
N TRP A 1036 -44.95 10.46 -59.29
CA TRP A 1036 -45.55 10.88 -60.54
C TRP A 1036 -46.97 10.30 -60.67
N LEU A 1037 -47.98 11.17 -60.73
CA LEU A 1037 -49.36 10.77 -61.02
C LEU A 1037 -49.65 11.01 -62.49
N GLY A 1038 -49.79 9.92 -63.25
CA GLY A 1038 -50.27 9.96 -64.63
C GLY A 1038 -51.80 9.90 -64.68
N VAL A 1039 -52.42 10.93 -65.26
CA VAL A 1039 -53.86 10.95 -65.51
C VAL A 1039 -54.12 10.84 -67.01
N THR A 1040 -54.83 9.78 -67.41
CA THR A 1040 -55.31 9.63 -68.79
C THR A 1040 -56.79 9.97 -68.87
N VAL A 1041 -57.15 10.93 -69.71
CA VAL A 1041 -58.57 11.23 -69.97
C VAL A 1041 -59.04 10.44 -71.19
N ARG A 1042 -60.13 9.68 -71.07
CA ARG A 1042 -60.64 8.82 -72.16
C ARG A 1042 -62.14 8.95 -72.38
N SER A 1043 -62.54 8.74 -73.63
CA SER A 1043 -63.92 8.44 -74.02
C SER A 1043 -63.97 7.03 -74.63
N GLY A 1044 -64.49 6.07 -73.86
CA GLY A 1044 -64.39 4.65 -74.20
C GLY A 1044 -62.92 4.19 -74.29
N ALA A 1045 -62.52 3.69 -75.46
CA ALA A 1045 -61.14 3.26 -75.72
C ALA A 1045 -60.22 4.41 -76.24
N HIS A 1046 -60.78 5.56 -76.60
CA HIS A 1046 -60.04 6.66 -77.21
C HIS A 1046 -59.51 7.64 -76.15
N ALA A 1047 -58.23 8.01 -76.26
CA ALA A 1047 -57.63 9.01 -75.40
C ALA A 1047 -58.02 10.43 -75.86
N ILE A 1048 -58.34 11.32 -74.92
CA ILE A 1048 -58.78 12.68 -75.20
C ILE A 1048 -57.60 13.63 -75.09
N VAL A 1049 -57.23 14.24 -76.22
CA VAL A 1049 -56.20 15.28 -76.32
C VAL A 1049 -56.83 16.63 -75.97
N GLY A 1050 -56.11 17.46 -75.20
CA GLY A 1050 -56.56 18.82 -74.85
C GLY A 1050 -57.61 18.90 -73.73
N ALA A 1051 -57.80 17.83 -72.94
CA ALA A 1051 -58.66 17.86 -71.76
C ALA A 1051 -57.97 18.62 -70.62
N SER A 1052 -58.69 19.51 -69.95
CA SER A 1052 -58.18 20.21 -68.76
C SER A 1052 -58.38 19.33 -67.53
N VAL A 1053 -57.29 19.08 -66.81
CA VAL A 1053 -57.26 18.24 -65.61
C VAL A 1053 -56.77 19.06 -64.44
N THR A 1054 -57.49 19.01 -63.34
CA THR A 1054 -57.09 19.59 -62.06
C THR A 1054 -56.90 18.48 -61.04
N MET A 1055 -55.82 18.54 -60.29
CA MET A 1055 -55.53 17.67 -59.15
C MET A 1055 -55.52 18.53 -57.88
N SER A 1056 -56.19 18.09 -56.82
CA SER A 1056 -56.20 18.76 -55.51
C SER A 1056 -56.10 17.74 -54.38
N TYR A 1057 -55.38 18.08 -53.31
CA TYR A 1057 -55.31 17.23 -52.13
C TYR A 1057 -56.61 17.30 -51.33
N SER A 1058 -57.03 16.16 -50.79
CA SER A 1058 -58.20 16.11 -49.88
C SER A 1058 -57.86 16.68 -48.48
N LYS A 1059 -56.57 16.76 -48.15
CA LYS A 1059 -56.01 17.39 -46.94
C LYS A 1059 -55.34 18.71 -47.33
N ALA A 1060 -55.26 19.67 -46.39
CA ALA A 1060 -54.44 20.86 -46.58
C ALA A 1060 -52.99 20.44 -46.89
N ALA A 1061 -52.42 20.99 -47.96
CA ALA A 1061 -51.03 20.75 -48.30
C ALA A 1061 -50.10 21.48 -47.30
N PRO A 1062 -48.91 20.93 -47.01
CA PRO A 1062 -47.91 21.62 -46.19
C PRO A 1062 -47.52 22.99 -46.78
N ASP A 1063 -47.11 23.92 -45.91
CA ASP A 1063 -46.66 25.25 -46.33
C ASP A 1063 -45.57 25.18 -47.42
N GLY A 1064 -45.74 25.98 -48.47
CA GLY A 1064 -44.85 26.00 -49.64
C GLY A 1064 -45.16 24.95 -50.71
N ILE A 1065 -46.10 24.02 -50.49
CA ILE A 1065 -46.50 23.01 -51.48
C ILE A 1065 -47.88 23.37 -52.09
N PRO A 1066 -48.03 23.42 -53.43
CA PRO A 1066 -49.30 23.76 -54.06
C PRO A 1066 -50.41 22.76 -53.69
N GLY A 1067 -51.47 23.22 -53.04
CA GLY A 1067 -52.66 22.42 -52.69
C GLY A 1067 -53.49 21.94 -53.89
N GLN A 1068 -53.29 22.58 -55.05
CA GLN A 1068 -53.94 22.26 -56.31
C GLN A 1068 -52.94 22.46 -57.46
N GLN A 1069 -52.95 21.55 -58.43
CA GLN A 1069 -52.20 21.64 -59.68
C GLN A 1069 -53.16 21.47 -60.86
N SER A 1070 -52.88 22.13 -61.97
CA SER A 1070 -53.69 22.01 -63.20
C SER A 1070 -52.79 21.72 -64.39
N GLY A 1071 -53.29 20.92 -65.33
CA GLY A 1071 -52.58 20.57 -66.55
C GLY A 1071 -53.54 20.22 -67.68
N VAL A 1072 -53.01 20.06 -68.89
CA VAL A 1072 -53.77 19.71 -70.08
C VAL A 1072 -53.22 18.41 -70.65
N THR A 1073 -54.09 17.51 -71.10
CA THR A 1073 -53.64 16.25 -71.69
C THR A 1073 -52.93 16.46 -73.02
N GLY A 1074 -51.76 15.83 -73.17
CA GLY A 1074 -50.97 15.84 -74.40
C GLY A 1074 -51.53 14.89 -75.48
N ASP A 1075 -50.76 14.67 -76.55
CA ASP A 1075 -51.18 13.93 -77.75
C ASP A 1075 -51.58 12.45 -77.50
N ASN A 1076 -51.11 11.88 -76.40
CA ASN A 1076 -51.47 10.54 -75.93
C ASN A 1076 -52.66 10.53 -74.94
N GLY A 1077 -53.28 11.70 -74.71
CA GLY A 1077 -54.37 11.92 -73.76
C GLY A 1077 -53.94 11.84 -72.29
N ASN A 1078 -52.64 11.97 -71.99
CA ASN A 1078 -52.09 11.92 -70.64
C ASN A 1078 -51.62 13.29 -70.16
N VAL A 1079 -51.67 13.50 -68.84
CA VAL A 1079 -51.00 14.58 -68.13
C VAL A 1079 -50.31 14.01 -66.89
N LEU A 1080 -49.17 14.56 -66.49
CA LEU A 1080 -48.42 14.16 -65.31
C LEU A 1080 -48.45 15.25 -64.25
N PHE A 1081 -48.67 14.86 -63.00
CA PHE A 1081 -48.56 15.73 -61.82
C PHE A 1081 -47.48 15.21 -60.87
N LYS A 1082 -46.69 16.13 -60.30
CA LYS A 1082 -45.75 15.82 -59.21
C LYS A 1082 -46.54 15.88 -57.90
N VAL A 1083 -46.87 14.73 -57.33
CA VAL A 1083 -47.77 14.62 -56.17
C VAL A 1083 -47.00 14.25 -54.92
N LEU A 1084 -47.12 15.04 -53.86
CA LEU A 1084 -46.62 14.73 -52.53
C LEU A 1084 -47.42 13.55 -51.97
N ARG A 1085 -46.73 12.47 -51.63
CA ARG A 1085 -47.33 11.27 -51.03
C ARG A 1085 -47.23 11.31 -49.51
N SER A 1086 -46.05 11.62 -49.01
CA SER A 1086 -45.77 11.57 -47.57
C SER A 1086 -44.72 12.62 -47.18
N LYS A 1087 -44.83 13.10 -45.95
CA LYS A 1087 -43.80 13.88 -45.26
C LYS A 1087 -43.29 13.06 -44.08
N LEU A 1088 -41.97 12.91 -43.97
CA LEU A 1088 -41.31 12.20 -42.89
C LEU A 1088 -40.58 13.20 -41.99
N THR A 1089 -40.71 12.99 -40.68
CA THR A 1089 -40.04 13.71 -39.58
C THR A 1089 -39.66 12.69 -38.50
N GLN A 1090 -38.87 13.06 -37.49
CA GLN A 1090 -38.40 12.10 -36.47
C GLN A 1090 -39.57 11.33 -35.83
N GLY A 1091 -39.59 10.00 -36.04
CA GLY A 1091 -40.60 9.10 -35.50
C GLY A 1091 -42.02 9.26 -36.07
N ASN A 1092 -42.23 10.11 -37.11
CA ASN A 1092 -43.56 10.41 -37.63
C ASN A 1092 -43.62 10.45 -39.16
N ILE A 1093 -44.60 9.75 -39.73
CA ILE A 1093 -44.90 9.72 -41.16
C ILE A 1093 -46.29 10.31 -41.38
N GLU A 1094 -46.34 11.47 -42.02
CA GLU A 1094 -47.58 12.13 -42.40
C GLU A 1094 -47.94 11.80 -43.85
N ASN A 1095 -48.93 10.93 -44.05
CA ASN A 1095 -49.45 10.60 -45.38
C ASN A 1095 -50.46 11.65 -45.86
N MET A 1096 -50.38 12.03 -47.14
CA MET A 1096 -51.27 13.03 -47.75
C MET A 1096 -52.64 12.47 -48.16
N GLY A 1097 -52.79 11.15 -48.18
CA GLY A 1097 -54.04 10.47 -48.52
C GLY A 1097 -54.43 10.60 -50.00
N SER A 1098 -55.73 10.51 -50.29
CA SER A 1098 -56.25 10.53 -51.66
C SER A 1098 -56.26 11.94 -52.26
N VAL A 1099 -56.01 12.01 -53.56
CA VAL A 1099 -56.16 13.22 -54.36
C VAL A 1099 -57.49 13.19 -55.12
N MET A 1100 -58.09 14.36 -55.28
CA MET A 1100 -59.26 14.59 -56.13
C MET A 1100 -58.79 15.04 -57.49
N ILE A 1101 -59.14 14.28 -58.53
CA ILE A 1101 -58.85 14.58 -59.92
C ILE A 1101 -60.15 15.01 -60.58
N LYS A 1102 -60.15 16.16 -61.24
CA LYS A 1102 -61.27 16.67 -62.03
C LYS A 1102 -60.82 16.86 -63.46
N ALA A 1103 -61.40 16.10 -64.39
CA ALA A 1103 -61.18 16.28 -65.82
C ALA A 1103 -62.37 17.01 -66.45
N SER A 1104 -62.09 17.88 -67.40
CA SER A 1104 -63.10 18.56 -68.20
C SER A 1104 -62.67 18.63 -69.66
N TYR A 1105 -63.61 18.37 -70.56
CA TYR A 1105 -63.37 18.44 -72.00
C TYR A 1105 -64.61 18.98 -72.72
N THR A 1106 -64.42 19.94 -73.62
CA THR A 1106 -65.52 20.55 -74.37
C THR A 1106 -65.51 20.05 -75.81
N PHE A 1107 -66.60 19.40 -76.23
CA PHE A 1107 -66.79 18.93 -77.60
C PHE A 1107 -68.13 19.41 -78.15
N ASN A 1108 -68.12 20.06 -79.32
CA ASN A 1108 -69.32 20.62 -79.97
C ASN A 1108 -70.23 21.39 -78.99
N THR A 1109 -69.66 22.31 -78.22
CA THR A 1109 -70.34 23.18 -77.21
C THR A 1109 -70.90 22.47 -75.96
N VAL A 1110 -70.74 21.15 -75.84
CA VAL A 1110 -71.09 20.39 -74.64
C VAL A 1110 -69.83 20.16 -73.81
N VAL A 1111 -69.88 20.48 -72.53
CA VAL A 1111 -68.79 20.21 -71.58
C VAL A 1111 -69.03 18.88 -70.90
N TYR A 1112 -68.06 18.00 -70.99
CA TYR A 1112 -68.01 16.73 -70.29
C TYR A 1112 -67.11 16.88 -69.07
N HIS A 1113 -67.56 16.35 -67.93
CA HIS A 1113 -66.82 16.37 -66.68
C HIS A 1113 -66.82 14.99 -66.06
N ASP A 1114 -65.73 14.66 -65.37
CA ASP A 1114 -65.67 13.49 -64.51
C ASP A 1114 -64.69 13.79 -63.38
N ASP A 1115 -64.99 13.28 -62.20
CA ASP A 1115 -64.25 13.49 -60.97
C ASP A 1115 -64.03 12.17 -60.23
N VAL A 1116 -62.77 11.95 -59.86
CA VAL A 1116 -62.34 10.70 -59.24
C VAL A 1116 -61.47 11.00 -58.04
N SER A 1117 -61.79 10.36 -56.90
CA SER A 1117 -60.93 10.31 -55.72
C SER A 1117 -60.12 9.02 -55.72
N ARG A 1118 -58.79 9.12 -55.69
CA ARG A 1118 -57.88 7.95 -55.68
C ARG A 1118 -56.68 8.21 -54.79
N ASN A 1119 -56.14 7.13 -54.23
CA ASN A 1119 -54.78 7.16 -53.69
C ASN A 1119 -53.80 7.44 -54.85
N PRO A 1120 -52.77 8.29 -54.65
CA PRO A 1120 -51.88 8.74 -55.73
C PRO A 1120 -50.85 7.67 -56.20
N ASP A 1121 -51.22 6.38 -56.19
CA ASP A 1121 -50.36 5.28 -56.61
C ASP A 1121 -50.70 4.85 -58.04
N GLY A 1122 -49.92 5.31 -59.02
CA GLY A 1122 -49.94 4.81 -60.40
C GLY A 1122 -50.83 5.57 -61.41
N VAL A 1123 -51.02 4.97 -62.58
CA VAL A 1123 -51.78 5.54 -63.72
C VAL A 1123 -53.28 5.33 -63.50
N THR A 1124 -54.08 6.39 -63.59
CA THR A 1124 -55.55 6.31 -63.48
C THR A 1124 -56.25 6.86 -64.72
N SER A 1125 -57.42 6.29 -65.04
CA SER A 1125 -58.24 6.71 -66.18
C SER A 1125 -59.57 7.31 -65.71
N VAL A 1126 -59.95 8.41 -66.33
CA VAL A 1126 -61.16 9.18 -66.05
C VAL A 1126 -62.06 9.09 -67.29
N ARG A 1127 -63.35 8.76 -67.12
CA ARG A 1127 -64.33 8.54 -68.19
C ARG A 1127 -65.31 9.71 -68.30
N SER A 1128 -65.29 10.40 -69.42
CA SER A 1128 -66.26 11.47 -69.69
C SER A 1128 -67.67 10.88 -69.96
N GLU A 1129 -68.64 11.08 -69.06
CA GLU A 1129 -70.08 10.78 -69.31
C GLU A 1129 -70.91 12.07 -69.48
N PRO A 1130 -72.00 12.06 -70.27
CA PRO A 1130 -72.86 13.23 -70.45
C PRO A 1130 -73.74 13.50 -69.23
N THR A 1131 -73.88 14.78 -68.87
CA THR A 1131 -74.71 15.24 -67.75
C THR A 1131 -76.21 15.06 -68.03
N ALA A 1132 -76.90 14.21 -67.27
CA ALA A 1132 -78.35 14.23 -67.14
C ALA A 1132 -78.74 15.24 -66.03
N ARG A 1133 -79.53 16.26 -66.40
CA ARG A 1133 -80.03 17.38 -65.57
C ARG A 1133 -81.24 16.98 -64.70
N PRO A 1134 -81.66 17.77 -63.69
CA PRO A 1134 -80.96 18.74 -62.85
C PRO A 1134 -80.72 18.26 -61.41
#